data_AF-A0AA48KM85-F1
#
_entry.id   AF-A0AA48KM85-F1
#
_cell.length_a   1.000
_cell.length_b   1.000
_cell.length_c   1.000
_cell.angle_alpha   90.00
_cell.angle_beta   90.00
_cell.angle_gamma   90.00
#
_symmetry.space_group_name_H-M   'P 1'
#
loop_
_entity.id
_entity.type
_entity.pdbx_description
1 polymer ?
#
loop_
_entity_poly.entity_id
_entity_poly.type
_entity_poly.pdbx_seq_one_letter_code
_entity_poly.pdbx_strand_id
1 'polypeptide(L)'
;MFFRLHALFLRYVAHHADRLGGFSLSRHGGKPLGHVEQIRRMPGAICLIGWTAAPYLRVSWPGGEITAIPSIQRADVMRRWGYPLETGFQIEVPEGQRPLTLHVPRSSGDEIALPVPHPSDPPTPAALRRLRRAFLLGLLRATPALFTWMATHNPAARIRIKQVLGLETVAEGLPLDPRYFAPATPPRALDPVTIILPVHNAFEVLRETLRRVADHTDVPWHLVLIDDASTDPRVRPFLRAWVDDHRGQVTLIELDRNLGFVGAVNRGFEEAEDHSGHVVLLNSDAHVPEGWASRLIAPFQQDSTIASVTPMSNDAEIFSAPVICEATPLPEGMIDRIDAVAQSLSVPGRLPSTPTGVGFCMAISSRWFSRLPRFDPEFGRGYGEEVDWCQKLRERGARHVCLPTLFVEHRGGQSFGIEAKKSMVPRANALIARRYPAYDTEVQAFIGSDPLRTPRLALAIAVAGELGLDALPLFMAHSLGGGAEHALAAEIDARTAQGHHALVLRVGGSTRWQLELHGPSGILSAATSDLGHIRRLLDPVPALRIIYSCGVGDRDPVSLPDALLSLRRPGHPDTLEARVHDYFMISPSYCLLNADGSYRGPVRGDCSDPAHRARRPDGTHVTLSHWQGKWHHLLRACVEVTVFSDSSRQHLLQVYPDLAERIVYRPHAAVVRIERMLPPTATGPGTLGVLGNLNRQKGAAVLCALSARLARQGGPRTVLIGNMDPAFSRPPSLKLHGTYDRADIRHLAERYGVTAWLVPSIWPETFSFVTHEMLATGLPVYGFDIGAQGEALRRAPNGIAVPFDPDGDHVATLLGVITGPGARQGIPINADTREAAE
;
A
#
# COMPACT_ATOMS: atom_id res chain seq x y z
N MET A 1 -18.30 5.88 -31.38
CA MET A 1 -17.32 4.82 -31.04
C MET A 1 -15.87 5.35 -31.05
N PHE A 2 -15.43 6.00 -32.13
CA PHE A 2 -14.07 6.57 -32.27
C PHE A 2 -13.64 7.50 -31.11
N PHE A 3 -14.50 8.44 -30.70
CA PHE A 3 -14.22 9.35 -29.57
C PHE A 3 -14.06 8.63 -28.22
N ARG A 4 -14.83 7.56 -27.95
CA ARG A 4 -14.71 6.74 -26.72
C ARG A 4 -13.43 5.90 -26.72
N LEU A 5 -12.99 5.43 -27.89
CA LEU A 5 -11.71 4.73 -28.07
C LEU A 5 -10.53 5.68 -27.89
N HIS A 6 -10.62 6.88 -28.44
CA HIS A 6 -9.60 7.92 -28.28
C HIS A 6 -9.48 8.36 -26.81
N ALA A 7 -10.61 8.53 -26.13
CA ALA A 7 -10.69 8.79 -24.70
C ALA A 7 -10.03 7.70 -23.83
N LEU A 8 -10.36 6.44 -24.10
CA LEU A 8 -9.78 5.30 -23.40
C LEU A 8 -8.28 5.21 -23.67
N PHE A 9 -7.85 5.53 -24.90
CA PHE A 9 -6.44 5.66 -25.25
C PHE A 9 -5.76 6.80 -24.48
N LEU A 10 -6.39 7.97 -24.31
CA LEU A 10 -5.83 9.06 -23.51
C LEU A 10 -5.69 8.69 -22.02
N ARG A 11 -6.65 7.93 -21.45
CA ARG A 11 -6.52 7.38 -20.10
C ARG A 11 -5.41 6.33 -20.00
N TYR A 12 -5.29 5.48 -21.01
CA TYR A 12 -4.18 4.52 -21.13
C TYR A 12 -2.84 5.23 -21.24
N VAL A 13 -2.76 6.31 -22.02
CA VAL A 13 -1.57 7.15 -22.07
C VAL A 13 -1.31 7.77 -20.71
N ALA A 14 -2.28 8.40 -20.05
CA ALA A 14 -2.08 9.00 -18.73
C ALA A 14 -1.60 7.98 -17.67
N HIS A 15 -2.15 6.75 -17.67
CA HIS A 15 -1.79 5.72 -16.71
C HIS A 15 -0.45 5.02 -17.01
N HIS A 16 -0.07 4.91 -18.29
CA HIS A 16 1.17 4.26 -18.72
C HIS A 16 2.28 5.26 -19.12
N ALA A 17 2.01 6.57 -19.05
CA ALA A 17 2.98 7.64 -19.34
C ALA A 17 3.94 7.90 -18.18
N ASP A 18 3.57 7.52 -16.95
CA ASP A 18 4.46 7.57 -15.76
C ASP A 18 5.68 6.63 -15.87
N ARG A 19 5.73 5.83 -16.95
CA ARG A 19 6.88 5.04 -17.38
C ARG A 19 7.37 5.57 -18.72
N LEU A 20 8.30 6.52 -18.69
CA LEU A 20 8.93 6.98 -19.92
C LEU A 20 9.81 5.87 -20.49
N GLY A 21 9.81 5.76 -21.81
CA GLY A 21 10.77 4.90 -22.49
C GLY A 21 12.19 5.40 -22.27
N GLY A 22 13.10 4.46 -22.03
CA GLY A 22 14.52 4.71 -21.95
C GLY A 22 15.14 5.44 -23.14
N PHE A 23 16.36 5.95 -22.95
CA PHE A 23 17.17 6.59 -23.99
C PHE A 23 18.62 6.12 -23.93
N SER A 24 19.30 6.18 -25.08
CA SER A 24 20.69 5.73 -25.20
C SER A 24 21.65 6.80 -24.72
N LEU A 25 22.67 6.42 -23.93
CA LEU A 25 23.64 7.34 -23.36
C LEU A 25 24.71 7.81 -24.35
N SER A 26 25.02 7.00 -25.38
CA SER A 26 25.74 7.33 -26.63
C SER A 26 26.27 6.03 -27.27
N ARG A 27 27.06 6.15 -28.35
CA ARG A 27 27.87 5.06 -28.89
C ARG A 27 29.34 5.47 -28.93
N HIS A 28 30.23 4.54 -28.57
CA HIS A 28 31.68 4.70 -28.69
C HIS A 28 32.25 3.44 -29.37
N GLY A 29 33.02 3.61 -30.46
CA GLY A 29 33.58 2.48 -31.23
C GLY A 29 32.54 1.49 -31.78
N GLY A 30 31.31 1.94 -32.06
CA GLY A 30 30.22 1.08 -32.54
C GLY A 30 29.42 0.34 -31.45
N LYS A 31 29.87 0.35 -30.19
CA LYS A 31 29.14 -0.22 -29.04
C LYS A 31 28.38 0.87 -28.24
N PRO A 32 27.20 0.57 -27.66
CA PRO A 32 26.49 1.52 -26.81
C PRO A 32 27.20 1.73 -25.47
N LEU A 33 27.45 2.99 -25.10
CA LEU A 33 28.06 3.36 -23.79
C LEU A 33 27.12 3.05 -22.62
N GLY A 34 25.83 2.97 -22.88
CA GLY A 34 24.81 2.64 -21.89
C GLY A 34 23.42 3.02 -22.37
N HIS A 35 22.43 2.63 -21.59
CA HIS A 35 21.03 2.88 -21.84
C HIS A 35 20.32 3.13 -20.51
N VAL A 36 19.64 4.28 -20.37
CA VAL A 36 18.57 4.41 -19.39
C VAL A 36 17.44 3.58 -19.98
N GLU A 37 16.94 2.57 -19.27
CA GLU A 37 15.90 1.67 -19.76
C GLU A 37 14.51 2.15 -19.35
N GLN A 38 14.44 2.74 -18.16
CA GLN A 38 13.20 3.17 -17.55
C GLN A 38 13.42 4.43 -16.72
N ILE A 39 12.46 5.36 -16.81
CA ILE A 39 12.33 6.48 -15.88
C ILE A 39 10.94 6.34 -15.26
N ARG A 40 10.88 6.26 -13.94
CA ARG A 40 9.66 5.98 -13.18
C ARG A 40 9.43 7.05 -12.12
N ARG A 41 8.17 7.45 -11.95
CA ARG A 41 7.73 8.23 -10.79
C ARG A 41 7.48 7.29 -9.59
N MET A 42 8.08 7.62 -8.45
CA MET A 42 7.86 7.02 -7.14
C MET A 42 7.29 8.10 -6.21
N PRO A 43 6.60 7.77 -5.11
CA PRO A 43 6.18 8.78 -4.14
C PRO A 43 7.40 9.60 -3.66
N GLY A 44 7.43 10.91 -3.96
CA GLY A 44 8.51 11.82 -3.54
C GLY A 44 9.79 11.78 -4.40
N ALA A 45 9.90 10.89 -5.40
CA ALA A 45 11.11 10.75 -6.21
C ALA A 45 10.86 10.33 -7.67
N ILE A 46 11.85 10.59 -8.52
CA ILE A 46 11.99 10.11 -9.89
C ILE A 46 13.15 9.13 -9.91
N CYS A 47 12.88 7.92 -10.36
CA CYS A 47 13.84 6.83 -10.40
C CYS A 47 14.27 6.56 -11.85
N LEU A 48 15.56 6.68 -12.14
CA LEU A 48 16.18 6.30 -13.42
C LEU A 48 16.82 4.93 -13.26
N ILE A 49 16.42 3.97 -14.08
CA ILE A 49 16.94 2.60 -14.09
C ILE A 49 17.56 2.32 -15.45
N GLY A 50 18.74 1.73 -15.46
CA GLY A 50 19.41 1.38 -16.71
C GLY A 50 20.73 0.65 -16.50
N TRP A 51 21.59 0.73 -17.52
CA TRP A 51 22.96 0.24 -17.46
C TRP A 51 23.92 1.16 -18.21
N THR A 52 25.19 1.16 -17.82
CA THR A 52 26.27 1.88 -18.50
C THR A 52 27.62 1.21 -18.28
N ALA A 53 28.53 1.41 -19.23
CA ALA A 53 29.95 1.07 -19.08
C ALA A 53 30.79 2.23 -18.53
N ALA A 54 30.18 3.38 -18.25
CA ALA A 54 30.85 4.52 -17.62
C ALA A 54 31.14 4.22 -16.13
N PRO A 55 32.25 4.73 -15.56
CA PRO A 55 32.61 4.48 -14.16
C PRO A 55 31.64 5.10 -13.16
N TYR A 56 30.92 6.17 -13.55
CA TYR A 56 29.88 6.80 -12.75
C TYR A 56 28.89 7.53 -13.67
N LEU A 57 27.75 7.91 -13.10
CA LEU A 57 26.70 8.73 -13.70
C LEU A 57 26.40 9.85 -12.73
N ARG A 58 26.13 11.05 -13.24
CA ARG A 58 25.76 12.18 -12.40
C ARG A 58 24.50 12.83 -12.90
N VAL A 59 23.48 12.97 -12.06
CA VAL A 59 22.26 13.71 -12.40
C VAL A 59 22.27 15.04 -11.67
N SER A 60 22.17 16.15 -12.39
CA SER A 60 22.16 17.51 -11.83
C SER A 60 20.85 18.24 -12.09
N TRP A 61 20.50 19.16 -11.19
CA TRP A 61 19.37 20.10 -11.30
C TRP A 61 19.74 21.45 -10.64
N PRO A 62 18.93 22.51 -10.82
CA PRO A 62 19.18 23.79 -10.13
C PRO A 62 19.15 23.61 -8.61
N GLY A 63 20.33 23.68 -7.97
CA GLY A 63 20.47 23.56 -6.52
C GLY A 63 20.91 22.19 -6.00
N GLY A 64 21.27 21.23 -6.85
CA GLY A 64 21.82 19.96 -6.38
C GLY A 64 22.29 19.01 -7.49
N GLU A 65 23.05 17.99 -7.08
CA GLU A 65 23.45 16.88 -7.93
C GLU A 65 23.51 15.58 -7.14
N ILE A 66 23.34 14.45 -7.83
CA ILE A 66 23.53 13.11 -7.28
C ILE A 66 24.42 12.30 -8.23
N THR A 67 25.40 11.60 -7.67
CA THR A 67 26.32 10.75 -8.42
C THR A 67 26.09 9.31 -8.02
N ALA A 68 25.98 8.42 -9.02
CA ALA A 68 25.78 7.00 -8.85
C ALA A 68 26.86 6.21 -9.58
N ILE A 69 27.36 5.16 -8.92
CA ILE A 69 28.30 4.21 -9.49
C ILE A 69 27.50 2.98 -9.92
N PRO A 70 27.58 2.56 -11.20
CA PRO A 70 26.93 1.33 -11.65
C PRO A 70 27.45 0.13 -10.86
N SER A 71 26.55 -0.57 -10.19
CA SER A 71 26.85 -1.67 -9.25
C SER A 71 25.85 -2.82 -9.35
N ILE A 72 24.74 -2.63 -10.08
CA ILE A 72 23.73 -3.67 -10.27
C ILE A 72 24.22 -4.65 -11.34
N GLN A 73 24.11 -5.95 -11.06
CA GLN A 73 24.58 -6.97 -11.99
C GLN A 73 23.66 -7.15 -13.21
N ARG A 74 24.25 -7.16 -14.41
CA ARG A 74 23.55 -7.23 -15.70
C ARG A 74 24.18 -8.27 -16.64
N ALA A 75 23.84 -9.53 -16.40
CA ALA A 75 24.30 -10.66 -17.22
C ALA A 75 23.81 -10.60 -18.68
N ASP A 76 22.70 -9.93 -18.95
CA ASP A 76 22.21 -9.66 -20.30
C ASP A 76 23.10 -8.65 -21.06
N VAL A 77 23.59 -7.61 -20.38
CA VAL A 77 24.52 -6.62 -20.92
C VAL A 77 25.90 -7.24 -21.16
N MET A 78 26.39 -8.03 -20.21
CA MET A 78 27.64 -8.78 -20.36
C MET A 78 27.58 -9.71 -21.59
N ARG A 79 26.55 -10.55 -21.71
CA ARG A 79 26.41 -11.47 -22.85
C ARG A 79 26.26 -10.76 -24.19
N ARG A 80 25.56 -9.61 -24.21
CA ARG A 80 25.25 -8.90 -25.46
C ARG A 80 26.35 -7.96 -25.93
N TRP A 81 27.09 -7.33 -25.01
CA TRP A 81 28.03 -6.25 -25.33
C TRP A 81 29.46 -6.50 -24.82
N GLY A 82 29.65 -7.46 -23.92
CA GLY A 82 30.94 -7.83 -23.34
C GLY A 82 31.46 -6.89 -22.25
N TYR A 83 30.57 -6.15 -21.59
CA TYR A 83 30.93 -5.30 -20.44
C TYR A 83 30.95 -6.10 -19.12
N PRO A 84 31.60 -5.58 -18.06
CA PRO A 84 31.54 -6.19 -16.73
C PRO A 84 30.11 -6.42 -16.23
N LEU A 85 29.94 -7.37 -15.30
CA LEU A 85 28.63 -7.68 -14.71
C LEU A 85 28.02 -6.45 -14.03
N GLU A 86 28.82 -5.68 -13.29
CA GLU A 86 28.40 -4.48 -12.54
C GLU A 86 28.27 -3.26 -13.47
N THR A 87 27.23 -3.25 -14.29
CA THR A 87 26.97 -2.16 -15.23
C THR A 87 25.59 -1.55 -15.05
N GLY A 88 24.72 -2.17 -14.27
CA GLY A 88 23.39 -1.64 -13.98
C GLY A 88 23.42 -0.51 -12.95
N PHE A 89 22.47 0.41 -13.04
CA PHE A 89 22.31 1.51 -12.11
C PHE A 89 20.83 1.80 -11.81
N GLN A 90 20.60 2.36 -10.63
CA GLN A 90 19.36 2.99 -10.22
C GLN A 90 19.70 4.33 -9.56
N ILE A 91 19.09 5.43 -10.02
CA ILE A 91 19.31 6.78 -9.49
C ILE A 91 17.97 7.37 -9.09
N GLU A 92 17.86 7.83 -7.86
CA GLU A 92 16.66 8.48 -7.34
C GLU A 92 16.89 9.98 -7.17
N VAL A 93 15.98 10.77 -7.73
CA VAL A 93 16.04 12.23 -7.75
C VAL A 93 14.75 12.77 -7.15
N PRO A 94 14.76 13.78 -6.27
CA PRO A 94 13.53 14.32 -5.70
C PRO A 94 12.56 14.82 -6.79
N GLU A 95 11.27 14.58 -6.59
CA GLU A 95 10.23 14.69 -7.63
C GLU A 95 9.98 16.11 -8.17
N GLY A 96 10.35 17.15 -7.42
CA GLY A 96 10.17 18.55 -7.79
C GLY A 96 11.29 19.14 -8.66
N GLN A 97 12.37 18.41 -8.92
CA GLN A 97 13.59 18.98 -9.48
C GLN A 97 13.55 19.07 -11.01
N ARG A 98 13.74 20.28 -11.57
CA ARG A 98 13.75 20.53 -13.02
C ARG A 98 14.64 21.72 -13.40
N PRO A 99 15.28 21.72 -14.58
CA PRO A 99 15.44 20.57 -15.50
C PRO A 99 16.45 19.56 -14.96
N LEU A 100 16.26 18.28 -15.29
CA LEU A 100 17.20 17.20 -14.95
C LEU A 100 18.18 16.98 -16.11
N THR A 101 19.47 16.94 -15.80
CA THR A 101 20.52 16.64 -16.77
C THR A 101 21.36 15.48 -16.28
N LEU A 102 21.44 14.41 -17.09
CA LEU A 102 22.28 13.26 -16.84
C LEU A 102 23.61 13.46 -17.53
N HIS A 103 24.67 13.46 -16.74
CA HIS A 103 26.04 13.57 -17.16
C HIS A 103 26.73 12.21 -17.14
N VAL A 104 27.38 11.86 -18.24
CA VAL A 104 28.05 10.57 -18.43
C VAL A 104 29.48 10.80 -18.94
N PRO A 105 30.53 10.39 -18.19
CA PRO A 105 31.91 10.56 -18.62
C PRO A 105 32.26 9.62 -19.79
N ARG A 106 33.05 10.10 -20.75
CA ARG A 106 33.61 9.31 -21.85
C ARG A 106 35.10 8.98 -21.62
N SER A 107 35.57 7.97 -22.33
CA SER A 107 36.98 7.56 -22.38
C SER A 107 37.93 8.66 -22.91
N SER A 108 37.42 9.63 -23.66
CA SER A 108 38.16 10.79 -24.19
C SER A 108 38.34 11.94 -23.17
N GLY A 109 37.78 11.81 -21.96
CA GLY A 109 37.89 12.81 -20.88
C GLY A 109 36.82 13.91 -20.92
N ASP A 110 35.96 13.95 -21.94
CA ASP A 110 34.77 14.80 -22.02
C ASP A 110 33.54 14.13 -21.38
N GLU A 111 32.60 14.94 -20.88
CA GLU A 111 31.35 14.49 -20.26
C GLU A 111 30.15 14.80 -21.17
N ILE A 112 29.25 13.84 -21.32
CA ILE A 112 28.03 14.01 -22.11
C ILE A 112 26.92 14.49 -21.20
N ALA A 113 26.37 15.68 -21.46
CA ALA A 113 25.14 16.14 -20.83
C ALA A 113 23.93 15.73 -21.69
N LEU A 114 23.03 14.93 -21.12
CA LEU A 114 21.79 14.48 -21.74
C LEU A 114 20.59 14.99 -20.93
N PRO A 115 19.61 15.67 -21.56
CA PRO A 115 18.38 16.03 -20.86
C PRO A 115 17.62 14.77 -20.45
N VAL A 116 17.27 14.66 -19.18
CA VAL A 116 16.42 13.57 -18.68
C VAL A 116 14.96 14.01 -18.83
N PRO A 117 14.14 13.31 -19.64
CA PRO A 117 12.73 13.63 -19.76
C PRO A 117 12.01 13.36 -18.43
N HIS A 118 11.19 14.31 -18.00
CA HIS A 118 10.44 14.20 -16.75
C HIS A 118 9.14 13.42 -17.00
N PRO A 119 8.71 12.51 -16.11
CA PRO A 119 7.42 11.80 -16.24
C PRO A 119 6.17 12.69 -16.34
N SER A 120 6.31 14.01 -16.13
CA SER A 120 5.23 15.00 -16.26
C SER A 120 5.32 15.81 -17.56
N ASP A 121 6.32 15.56 -18.40
CA ASP A 121 6.45 16.18 -19.72
C ASP A 121 5.49 15.49 -20.71
N PRO A 122 4.94 16.22 -21.71
CA PRO A 122 4.04 15.62 -22.69
C PRO A 122 4.74 14.46 -23.45
N PRO A 123 4.09 13.30 -23.64
CA PRO A 123 4.71 12.13 -24.24
C PRO A 123 5.16 12.39 -25.69
N THR A 124 6.37 11.99 -26.04
CA THR A 124 6.92 12.18 -27.39
C THR A 124 6.09 11.44 -28.46
N PRO A 125 6.10 11.89 -29.74
CA PRO A 125 5.39 11.20 -30.81
C PRO A 125 5.79 9.72 -30.99
N ALA A 126 7.03 9.35 -30.66
CA ALA A 126 7.49 7.97 -30.65
C ALA A 126 6.87 7.15 -29.51
N ALA A 127 6.81 7.71 -28.30
CA ALA A 127 6.15 7.08 -27.15
C ALA A 127 4.65 6.89 -27.39
N LEU A 128 3.97 7.90 -27.95
CA LEU A 128 2.56 7.81 -28.35
C LEU A 128 2.32 6.69 -29.36
N ARG A 129 3.21 6.48 -30.35
CA ARG A 129 3.10 5.36 -31.31
C ARG A 129 3.23 3.99 -30.64
N ARG A 130 4.17 3.84 -29.70
CA ARG A 130 4.37 2.59 -28.92
C ARG A 130 3.15 2.29 -28.05
N LEU A 131 2.69 3.27 -27.28
CA LEU A 131 1.51 3.16 -26.43
C LEU A 131 0.26 2.87 -27.26
N ARG A 132 0.12 3.47 -28.45
CA ARG A 132 -1.00 3.20 -29.37
C ARG A 132 -1.01 1.77 -29.87
N ARG A 133 0.16 1.19 -30.21
CA ARG A 133 0.28 -0.22 -30.59
C ARG A 133 -0.09 -1.15 -29.43
N ALA A 134 0.45 -0.90 -28.24
CA ALA A 134 0.16 -1.69 -27.03
C ALA A 134 -1.33 -1.61 -26.65
N PHE A 135 -1.91 -0.42 -26.71
CA PHE A 135 -3.33 -0.19 -26.49
C PHE A 135 -4.22 -0.94 -27.46
N LEU A 136 -3.93 -0.90 -28.77
CA LEU A 136 -4.70 -1.62 -29.78
C LEU A 136 -4.64 -3.15 -29.58
N LEU A 137 -3.47 -3.69 -29.23
CA LEU A 137 -3.30 -5.11 -28.89
C LEU A 137 -4.07 -5.50 -27.62
N GLY A 138 -4.03 -4.66 -26.59
CA GLY A 138 -4.83 -4.84 -25.38
C GLY A 138 -6.33 -4.79 -25.67
N LEU A 139 -6.78 -3.88 -26.53
CA LEU A 139 -8.18 -3.77 -26.92
C LEU A 139 -8.66 -5.03 -27.68
N LEU A 140 -7.82 -5.59 -28.55
CA LEU A 140 -8.04 -6.86 -29.25
C LEU A 140 -8.17 -8.04 -28.28
N ARG A 141 -7.40 -8.05 -27.20
CA ARG A 141 -7.54 -9.07 -26.13
C ARG A 141 -8.80 -8.84 -25.29
N ALA A 142 -9.23 -7.59 -25.13
CA ALA A 142 -10.41 -7.21 -24.35
C ALA A 142 -11.73 -7.38 -25.13
N THR A 143 -11.69 -7.66 -26.44
CA THR A 143 -12.86 -7.66 -27.32
C THR A 143 -14.04 -8.50 -26.81
N PRO A 144 -13.86 -9.74 -26.31
CA PRO A 144 -14.97 -10.53 -25.77
C PRO A 144 -15.67 -9.84 -24.59
N ALA A 145 -14.90 -9.27 -23.67
CA ALA A 145 -15.42 -8.52 -22.53
C ALA A 145 -16.07 -7.20 -22.98
N LEU A 146 -15.54 -6.55 -24.01
CA LEU A 146 -16.12 -5.34 -24.60
C LEU A 146 -17.51 -5.61 -25.17
N PHE A 147 -17.69 -6.71 -25.90
CA PHE A 147 -18.99 -7.13 -26.41
C PHE A 147 -19.98 -7.47 -25.29
N THR A 148 -19.55 -8.23 -24.27
CA THR A 148 -20.39 -8.53 -23.11
C THR A 148 -20.82 -7.25 -22.40
N TRP A 149 -19.91 -6.29 -22.20
CA TRP A 149 -20.24 -5.00 -21.57
C TRP A 149 -21.22 -4.19 -22.42
N MET A 150 -21.02 -4.10 -23.74
CA MET A 150 -21.93 -3.36 -24.64
C MET A 150 -23.32 -3.97 -24.68
N ALA A 151 -23.44 -5.30 -24.61
CA ALA A 151 -24.73 -5.99 -24.65
C ALA A 151 -25.48 -5.98 -23.31
N THR A 152 -24.76 -6.11 -22.19
CA THR A 152 -25.39 -6.42 -20.89
C THR A 152 -25.15 -5.37 -19.81
N HIS A 153 -24.29 -4.37 -20.07
CA HIS A 153 -23.80 -3.43 -19.07
C HIS A 153 -23.19 -4.09 -17.82
N ASN A 154 -22.74 -5.35 -17.94
CA ASN A 154 -22.20 -6.13 -16.83
C ASN A 154 -20.92 -5.49 -16.24
N PRO A 155 -20.90 -5.20 -14.93
CA PRO A 155 -19.71 -4.67 -14.23
C PRO A 155 -18.46 -5.55 -14.34
N ALA A 156 -18.61 -6.88 -14.33
CA ALA A 156 -17.49 -7.83 -14.43
C ALA A 156 -16.77 -7.75 -15.79
N ALA A 157 -17.54 -7.50 -16.86
CA ALA A 157 -16.99 -7.28 -18.19
C ALA A 157 -16.19 -5.96 -18.26
N ARG A 158 -16.68 -4.91 -17.60
CA ARG A 158 -15.96 -3.62 -17.48
C ARG A 158 -14.64 -3.75 -16.70
N ILE A 159 -14.62 -4.55 -15.63
CA ILE A 159 -13.40 -4.84 -14.85
C ILE A 159 -12.40 -5.59 -15.74
N ARG A 160 -12.82 -6.64 -16.43
CA ARG A 160 -11.94 -7.40 -17.35
C ARG A 160 -11.32 -6.52 -18.45
N ILE A 161 -12.05 -5.52 -18.96
CA ILE A 161 -11.50 -4.54 -19.91
C ILE A 161 -10.42 -3.68 -19.25
N LYS A 162 -10.63 -3.21 -18.01
CA LYS A 162 -9.62 -2.44 -17.26
C LYS A 162 -8.37 -3.27 -16.98
N GLN A 163 -8.53 -4.54 -16.59
CA GLN A 163 -7.43 -5.49 -16.35
C GLN A 163 -6.57 -5.70 -17.60
N VAL A 164 -7.21 -6.04 -18.72
CA VAL A 164 -6.49 -6.30 -19.98
C VAL A 164 -5.75 -5.06 -20.50
N LEU A 165 -6.29 -3.87 -20.23
CA LEU A 165 -5.66 -2.60 -20.58
C LEU A 165 -4.69 -2.08 -19.51
N GLY A 166 -4.53 -2.80 -18.38
CA GLY A 166 -3.72 -2.35 -17.25
C GLY A 166 -4.11 -0.95 -16.80
N LEU A 167 -5.41 -0.65 -16.73
CA LEU A 167 -5.97 0.63 -16.28
C LEU A 167 -6.47 0.56 -14.83
N GLU A 168 -6.12 -0.50 -14.11
CA GLU A 168 -6.40 -0.64 -12.71
C GLU A 168 -5.40 0.21 -11.92
N THR A 169 -5.92 1.16 -11.13
CA THR A 169 -5.15 1.99 -10.19
C THR A 169 -4.75 1.21 -8.94
N VAL A 170 -5.13 -0.06 -8.86
CA VAL A 170 -4.89 -0.94 -7.71
C VAL A 170 -3.63 -1.73 -8.02
N ALA A 171 -2.60 -1.60 -7.17
CA ALA A 171 -1.59 -2.64 -7.11
C ALA A 171 -2.33 -3.94 -6.77
N GLU A 172 -2.38 -4.91 -7.69
CA GLU A 172 -3.01 -6.20 -7.44
C GLU A 172 -2.47 -6.75 -6.12
N GLY A 173 -3.31 -6.78 -5.08
CA GLY A 173 -3.00 -7.56 -3.90
C GLY A 173 -2.85 -9.00 -4.35
N LEU A 174 -1.70 -9.63 -4.07
CA LEU A 174 -1.57 -11.05 -4.32
C LEU A 174 -2.68 -11.80 -3.55
N PRO A 175 -3.24 -12.87 -4.12
CA PRO A 175 -4.34 -13.59 -3.50
C PRO A 175 -3.91 -14.15 -2.14
N LEU A 176 -4.81 -14.09 -1.15
CA LEU A 176 -4.66 -14.89 0.07
C LEU A 176 -4.68 -16.37 -0.31
N ASP A 177 -3.80 -17.15 0.32
CA ASP A 177 -3.80 -18.59 0.18
C ASP A 177 -4.76 -19.19 1.23
N PRO A 178 -5.95 -19.69 0.82
CA PRO A 178 -6.98 -20.15 1.74
C PRO A 178 -6.56 -21.36 2.55
N ARG A 179 -5.51 -22.09 2.12
CA ARG A 179 -5.01 -23.28 2.79
C ARG A 179 -4.45 -23.00 4.18
N TYR A 180 -3.97 -21.78 4.43
CA TYR A 180 -3.52 -21.36 5.77
C TYR A 180 -4.67 -21.20 6.76
N PHE A 181 -5.92 -21.18 6.31
CA PHE A 181 -7.09 -21.06 7.17
C PHE A 181 -7.89 -22.36 7.26
N ALA A 182 -7.37 -23.48 6.74
CA ALA A 182 -8.04 -24.76 6.92
C ALA A 182 -8.13 -25.12 8.42
N PRO A 183 -9.15 -25.87 8.87
CA PRO A 183 -9.11 -26.48 10.19
C PRO A 183 -8.02 -27.55 10.19
N ALA A 184 -6.94 -27.35 10.93
CA ALA A 184 -5.94 -28.37 11.17
C ALA A 184 -5.30 -28.17 12.55
N THR A 185 -4.96 -29.28 13.19
CA THR A 185 -4.06 -29.25 14.34
C THR A 185 -2.62 -29.15 13.81
N PRO A 186 -1.80 -28.21 14.30
CA PRO A 186 -0.40 -28.12 13.89
C PRO A 186 0.28 -29.48 14.10
N PRO A 187 1.00 -30.00 13.09
CA PRO A 187 1.70 -31.27 13.25
C PRO A 187 2.76 -31.12 14.35
N ARG A 188 2.91 -32.16 15.17
CA ARG A 188 3.91 -32.26 16.23
C ARG A 188 4.72 -33.53 16.05
N ALA A 189 6.03 -33.42 16.23
CA ALA A 189 6.93 -34.56 16.32
C ALA A 189 7.53 -34.64 17.73
N LEU A 190 7.76 -35.85 18.22
CA LEU A 190 8.29 -36.11 19.57
C LEU A 190 9.72 -36.66 19.52
N ASP A 191 10.39 -36.58 18.37
CA ASP A 191 11.78 -36.99 18.22
C ASP A 191 12.67 -36.15 19.16
N PRO A 192 13.72 -36.74 19.75
CA PRO A 192 14.63 -36.00 20.62
C PRO A 192 15.37 -34.91 19.84
N VAL A 193 15.70 -33.83 20.53
CA VAL A 193 16.47 -32.71 19.97
C VAL A 193 17.72 -32.40 20.78
N THR A 194 18.82 -32.10 20.09
CA THR A 194 20.01 -31.49 20.69
C THR A 194 20.04 -30.02 20.32
N ILE A 195 19.86 -29.16 21.32
CA ILE A 195 19.87 -27.70 21.16
C ILE A 195 21.32 -27.22 21.31
N ILE A 196 21.80 -26.43 20.36
CA ILE A 196 23.12 -25.80 20.40
C ILE A 196 22.91 -24.31 20.63
N LEU A 197 23.39 -23.81 21.77
CA LEU A 197 23.17 -22.44 22.20
C LEU A 197 24.51 -21.75 22.50
N PRO A 198 25.07 -21.00 21.53
CA PRO A 198 26.26 -20.19 21.76
C PRO A 198 25.91 -18.92 22.56
N VAL A 199 26.78 -18.59 23.52
CA VAL A 199 26.63 -17.45 24.43
C VAL A 199 27.86 -16.58 24.36
N HIS A 200 27.65 -15.28 24.13
CA HIS A 200 28.67 -14.26 24.34
C HIS A 200 28.02 -12.99 24.91
N ASN A 201 28.04 -12.84 26.23
CA ASN A 201 27.39 -11.75 26.98
C ASN A 201 25.84 -11.78 26.95
N ALA A 202 25.19 -10.60 26.93
CA ALA A 202 23.73 -10.41 26.94
C ALA A 202 22.98 -11.04 28.13
N PHE A 203 23.53 -10.89 29.34
CA PHE A 203 23.08 -11.56 30.56
C PHE A 203 21.56 -11.52 30.82
N GLU A 204 20.91 -10.35 30.68
CA GLU A 204 19.47 -10.25 31.01
C GLU A 204 18.59 -11.04 30.03
N VAL A 205 18.90 -10.98 28.73
CA VAL A 205 18.14 -11.72 27.70
C VAL A 205 18.44 -13.22 27.81
N LEU A 206 19.70 -13.58 28.04
CA LEU A 206 20.14 -14.97 28.21
C LEU A 206 19.36 -15.71 29.31
N ARG A 207 19.09 -15.05 30.43
CA ARG A 207 18.34 -15.64 31.55
C ARG A 207 16.93 -16.06 31.13
N GLU A 208 16.24 -15.18 30.41
CA GLU A 208 14.89 -15.45 29.91
C GLU A 208 14.91 -16.52 28.82
N THR A 209 15.89 -16.49 27.90
CA THR A 209 16.08 -17.53 26.88
C THR A 209 16.24 -18.92 27.52
N LEU A 210 17.15 -19.07 28.49
CA LEU A 210 17.38 -20.37 29.15
C LEU A 210 16.16 -20.85 29.95
N ARG A 211 15.47 -19.93 30.63
CA ARG A 211 14.21 -20.23 31.32
C ARG A 211 13.15 -20.75 30.35
N ARG A 212 12.94 -20.05 29.22
CA ARG A 212 12.00 -20.47 28.17
C ARG A 212 12.40 -21.81 27.55
N VAL A 213 13.68 -22.07 27.31
CA VAL A 213 14.13 -23.38 26.80
C VAL A 213 13.74 -24.50 27.77
N ALA A 214 13.98 -24.33 29.07
CA ALA A 214 13.61 -25.34 30.07
C ALA A 214 12.09 -25.51 30.19
N ASP A 215 11.34 -24.41 30.25
CA ASP A 215 9.91 -24.41 30.54
C ASP A 215 9.05 -24.76 29.31
N HIS A 216 9.48 -24.39 28.10
CA HIS A 216 8.64 -24.42 26.89
C HIS A 216 8.96 -25.55 25.91
N THR A 217 10.09 -26.25 26.08
CA THR A 217 10.49 -27.35 25.19
C THR A 217 9.71 -28.62 25.51
N ASP A 218 8.90 -29.08 24.56
CA ASP A 218 7.88 -30.12 24.76
C ASP A 218 8.24 -31.51 24.21
N VAL A 219 9.52 -31.72 23.91
CA VAL A 219 10.09 -32.99 23.42
C VAL A 219 11.29 -33.37 24.28
N PRO A 220 11.78 -34.63 24.27
CA PRO A 220 13.05 -34.95 24.91
C PRO A 220 14.17 -34.07 24.36
N TRP A 221 14.91 -33.38 25.22
CA TRP A 221 15.91 -32.42 24.77
C TRP A 221 17.21 -32.51 25.59
N HIS A 222 18.33 -32.27 24.91
CA HIS A 222 19.65 -32.04 25.48
C HIS A 222 20.16 -30.67 25.04
N LEU A 223 20.78 -29.90 25.93
CA LEU A 223 21.34 -28.59 25.58
C LEU A 223 22.88 -28.63 25.62
N VAL A 224 23.50 -28.32 24.49
CA VAL A 224 24.92 -27.99 24.41
C VAL A 224 25.06 -26.48 24.50
N LEU A 225 25.46 -26.01 25.66
CA LEU A 225 25.63 -24.61 26.00
C LEU A 225 27.10 -24.22 25.81
N ILE A 226 27.39 -23.23 24.96
CA ILE A 226 28.78 -22.85 24.65
C ILE A 226 29.04 -21.42 25.09
N ASP A 227 29.82 -21.23 26.16
CA ASP A 227 30.34 -19.91 26.53
C ASP A 227 31.52 -19.53 25.63
N ASP A 228 31.29 -18.68 24.62
CA ASP A 228 32.28 -18.19 23.67
C ASP A 228 33.13 -17.05 24.25
N ALA A 229 33.76 -17.34 25.40
CA ALA A 229 34.58 -16.41 26.18
C ALA A 229 33.84 -15.09 26.50
N SER A 230 32.68 -15.18 27.16
CA SER A 230 31.93 -14.02 27.65
C SER A 230 32.81 -13.13 28.54
N THR A 231 32.69 -11.82 28.32
CA THR A 231 33.44 -10.79 29.06
C THR A 231 32.66 -10.23 30.25
N ASP A 232 31.34 -10.37 30.26
CA ASP A 232 30.50 -10.03 31.41
C ASP A 232 30.77 -11.03 32.55
N PRO A 233 31.31 -10.58 33.70
CA PRO A 233 31.70 -11.47 34.79
C PRO A 233 30.52 -12.21 35.43
N ARG A 234 29.26 -11.82 35.14
CA ARG A 234 28.05 -12.48 35.64
C ARG A 234 27.69 -13.73 34.85
N VAL A 235 28.08 -13.82 33.57
CA VAL A 235 27.61 -14.88 32.66
C VAL A 235 28.15 -16.24 33.04
N ARG A 236 29.48 -16.42 33.09
CA ARG A 236 30.08 -17.74 33.35
C ARG A 236 29.66 -18.35 34.69
N PRO A 237 29.64 -17.62 35.83
CA PRO A 237 29.12 -18.15 37.09
C PRO A 237 27.65 -18.56 36.99
N PHE A 238 26.82 -17.78 36.29
CA PHE A 238 25.42 -18.11 36.08
C PHE A 238 25.23 -19.37 35.23
N LEU A 239 25.97 -19.54 34.13
CA LEU A 239 25.87 -20.73 33.30
C LEU A 239 26.26 -22.01 34.07
N ARG A 240 27.33 -21.94 34.87
CA ARG A 240 27.73 -23.07 35.74
C ARG A 240 26.64 -23.44 36.75
N ALA A 241 26.05 -22.44 37.42
CA ALA A 241 24.95 -22.67 38.34
C ALA A 241 23.72 -23.27 37.63
N TRP A 242 23.39 -22.76 36.45
CA TRP A 242 22.25 -23.25 35.66
C TRP A 242 22.46 -24.70 35.20
N VAL A 243 23.68 -25.08 34.82
CA VAL A 243 24.05 -26.47 34.48
C VAL A 243 23.97 -27.37 35.71
N ASP A 244 24.37 -26.88 36.88
CA ASP A 244 24.24 -27.63 38.14
C ASP A 244 22.78 -27.96 38.49
N ASP A 245 21.85 -27.04 38.18
CA ASP A 245 20.41 -27.24 38.35
C ASP A 245 19.80 -28.22 37.32
N HIS A 246 20.49 -28.44 36.19
CA HIS A 246 20.02 -29.29 35.06
C HIS A 246 21.01 -30.43 34.75
N ARG A 247 21.69 -30.96 35.77
CA ARG A 247 22.70 -32.01 35.62
C ARG A 247 22.17 -33.22 34.85
N GLY A 248 22.94 -33.62 33.83
CA GLY A 248 22.61 -34.75 32.96
C GLY A 248 21.73 -34.41 31.75
N GLN A 249 21.23 -33.17 31.66
CA GLN A 249 20.44 -32.67 30.52
C GLN A 249 21.17 -31.55 29.73
N VAL A 250 22.27 -31.04 30.30
CA VAL A 250 23.02 -29.91 29.75
C VAL A 250 24.52 -30.21 29.78
N THR A 251 25.18 -29.98 28.64
CA THR A 251 26.65 -29.95 28.53
C THR A 251 27.10 -28.50 28.39
N LEU A 252 28.01 -28.03 29.26
CA LEU A 252 28.64 -26.72 29.15
C LEU A 252 30.05 -26.83 28.55
N ILE A 253 30.28 -26.10 27.46
CA ILE A 253 31.59 -25.92 26.83
C ILE A 253 32.05 -24.49 27.10
N GLU A 254 33.12 -24.33 27.86
CA GLU A 254 33.73 -23.02 28.14
C GLU A 254 34.93 -22.80 27.22
N LEU A 255 34.86 -21.77 26.37
CA LEU A 255 35.97 -21.41 25.50
C LEU A 255 36.88 -20.37 26.16
N ASP A 256 38.19 -20.50 25.95
CA ASP A 256 39.20 -19.57 26.47
C ASP A 256 39.32 -18.28 25.64
N ARG A 257 38.83 -18.31 24.40
CA ARG A 257 38.85 -17.18 23.46
C ARG A 257 37.57 -17.14 22.64
N ASN A 258 37.13 -15.94 22.27
CA ASN A 258 35.97 -15.74 21.39
C ASN A 258 36.32 -16.25 19.98
N LEU A 259 35.74 -17.40 19.62
CA LEU A 259 35.83 -18.00 18.29
C LEU A 259 34.76 -17.45 17.33
N GLY A 260 33.79 -16.70 17.85
CA GLY A 260 32.63 -16.22 17.11
C GLY A 260 31.61 -17.33 16.86
N PHE A 261 30.52 -16.97 16.19
CA PHE A 261 29.35 -17.84 16.03
C PHE A 261 29.70 -19.17 15.34
N VAL A 262 30.41 -19.12 14.21
CA VAL A 262 30.80 -20.33 13.44
C VAL A 262 31.64 -21.29 14.30
N GLY A 263 32.63 -20.75 15.02
CA GLY A 263 33.51 -21.56 15.85
C GLY A 263 32.77 -22.18 17.03
N ALA A 264 31.98 -21.40 17.76
CA ALA A 264 31.18 -21.88 18.88
C ALA A 264 30.15 -22.93 18.45
N VAL A 265 29.44 -22.70 17.35
CA VAL A 265 28.47 -23.67 16.80
C VAL A 265 29.16 -24.96 16.33
N ASN A 266 30.32 -24.87 15.67
CA ASN A 266 31.06 -26.07 15.27
C ASN A 266 31.51 -26.92 16.47
N ARG A 267 31.88 -26.29 17.60
CA ARG A 267 32.14 -27.01 18.86
C ARG A 267 30.87 -27.69 19.40
N GLY A 268 29.73 -27.02 19.27
CA GLY A 268 28.43 -27.61 19.59
C GLY A 268 28.06 -28.77 18.67
N PHE A 269 28.38 -28.69 17.37
CA PHE A 269 28.14 -29.78 16.43
C PHE A 269 29.01 -31.01 16.74
N GLU A 270 30.28 -30.83 17.09
CA GLU A 270 31.17 -31.92 17.52
C GLU A 270 30.56 -32.71 18.69
N GLU A 271 30.01 -32.02 19.70
CA GLU A 271 29.30 -32.65 20.83
C GLU A 271 27.97 -33.30 20.39
N ALA A 272 27.25 -32.66 19.46
CA ALA A 272 25.96 -33.16 18.99
C ALA A 272 26.07 -34.44 18.12
N GLU A 273 27.24 -34.74 17.54
CA GLU A 273 27.48 -35.99 16.80
C GLU A 273 27.30 -37.23 17.68
N ASP A 274 27.57 -37.12 18.99
CA ASP A 274 27.41 -38.21 19.96
C ASP A 274 25.96 -38.38 20.45
N HIS A 275 25.04 -37.52 20.01
CA HIS A 275 23.64 -37.51 20.43
C HIS A 275 22.70 -38.01 19.34
N SER A 276 21.68 -38.80 19.72
CA SER A 276 20.61 -39.21 18.83
C SER A 276 19.53 -38.13 18.76
N GLY A 277 19.22 -37.61 17.57
CA GLY A 277 18.11 -36.66 17.42
C GLY A 277 18.36 -35.61 16.35
N HIS A 278 17.39 -34.72 16.18
CA HIS A 278 17.56 -33.54 15.34
C HIS A 278 18.37 -32.48 16.08
N VAL A 279 19.12 -31.66 15.35
CA VAL A 279 19.91 -30.57 15.95
C VAL A 279 19.14 -29.27 15.81
N VAL A 280 19.12 -28.42 16.84
CA VAL A 280 18.51 -27.10 16.77
C VAL A 280 19.53 -26.05 17.12
N LEU A 281 19.82 -25.14 16.19
CA LEU A 281 20.56 -23.92 16.51
C LEU A 281 19.59 -22.93 17.16
N LEU A 282 19.98 -22.38 18.30
CA LEU A 282 19.21 -21.35 18.99
C LEU A 282 20.16 -20.28 19.52
N ASN A 283 19.94 -19.03 19.14
CA ASN A 283 20.73 -17.94 19.71
C ASN A 283 20.36 -17.70 21.17
N SER A 284 21.31 -17.15 21.94
CA SER A 284 21.12 -16.77 23.35
C SER A 284 20.11 -15.64 23.58
N ASP A 285 19.61 -15.01 22.53
CA ASP A 285 18.61 -13.96 22.53
C ASP A 285 17.33 -14.32 21.73
N ALA A 286 17.13 -15.61 21.44
CA ALA A 286 15.92 -16.13 20.81
C ALA A 286 14.94 -16.65 21.87
N HIS A 287 13.85 -15.93 22.08
CA HIS A 287 12.78 -16.34 22.98
C HIS A 287 11.84 -17.29 22.25
N VAL A 288 11.66 -18.49 22.80
CA VAL A 288 10.77 -19.52 22.23
C VAL A 288 9.41 -19.54 22.93
N PRO A 289 8.30 -19.74 22.22
CA PRO A 289 6.96 -19.90 22.81
C PRO A 289 6.76 -21.33 23.34
N GLU A 290 5.69 -21.56 24.09
CA GLU A 290 5.30 -22.90 24.57
C GLU A 290 5.11 -23.89 23.42
N GLY A 291 5.65 -25.11 23.56
CA GLY A 291 5.48 -26.19 22.59
C GLY A 291 6.12 -25.91 21.23
N TRP A 292 7.22 -25.15 21.21
CA TRP A 292 7.89 -24.73 19.98
C TRP A 292 8.63 -25.87 19.29
N ALA A 293 9.32 -26.74 20.06
CA ALA A 293 10.26 -27.71 19.52
C ALA A 293 9.53 -28.78 18.72
N SER A 294 8.46 -29.37 19.26
CA SER A 294 7.68 -30.40 18.56
C SER A 294 7.11 -29.90 17.23
N ARG A 295 6.73 -28.62 17.16
CA ARG A 295 6.27 -27.95 15.92
C ARG A 295 7.42 -27.74 14.95
N LEU A 296 8.56 -27.24 15.43
CA LEU A 296 9.72 -26.91 14.59
C LEU A 296 10.29 -28.13 13.87
N ILE A 297 10.32 -29.30 14.52
CA ILE A 297 10.85 -30.54 13.93
C ILE A 297 9.81 -31.36 13.15
N ALA A 298 8.51 -31.08 13.30
CA ALA A 298 7.44 -31.81 12.62
C ALA A 298 7.59 -31.93 11.09
N PRO A 299 8.08 -30.91 10.34
CA PRO A 299 8.25 -31.02 8.90
C PRO A 299 9.21 -32.14 8.45
N PHE A 300 10.18 -32.55 9.28
CA PHE A 300 11.12 -33.62 8.91
C PHE A 300 10.46 -34.98 8.75
N GLN A 301 9.40 -35.24 9.52
CA GLN A 301 8.62 -36.48 9.41
C GLN A 301 7.76 -36.50 8.13
N GLN A 302 7.38 -35.32 7.63
CA GLN A 302 6.50 -35.18 6.47
C GLN A 302 7.26 -35.22 5.14
N ASP A 303 8.51 -34.72 5.13
CA ASP A 303 9.34 -34.68 3.93
C ASP A 303 10.83 -34.85 4.29
N SER A 304 11.34 -36.07 4.06
CA SER A 304 12.76 -36.42 4.30
C SER A 304 13.79 -35.64 3.46
N THR A 305 13.33 -34.87 2.45
CA THR A 305 14.20 -33.96 1.68
C THR A 305 14.46 -32.64 2.40
N ILE A 306 13.69 -32.32 3.45
CA ILE A 306 13.90 -31.10 4.24
C ILE A 306 15.14 -31.26 5.12
N ALA A 307 16.14 -30.42 4.90
CA ALA A 307 17.37 -30.37 5.70
C ALA A 307 17.29 -29.37 6.85
N SER A 308 16.59 -28.24 6.67
CA SER A 308 16.35 -27.30 7.76
C SER A 308 14.96 -26.66 7.74
N VAL A 309 14.52 -26.29 8.94
CA VAL A 309 13.28 -25.57 9.22
C VAL A 309 13.62 -24.35 10.06
N THR A 310 13.13 -23.19 9.64
CA THR A 310 13.26 -21.93 10.39
C THR A 310 11.86 -21.37 10.69
N PRO A 311 11.55 -20.94 11.93
CA PRO A 311 10.27 -20.33 12.23
C PRO A 311 10.16 -18.92 11.64
N MET A 312 8.96 -18.35 11.63
CA MET A 312 8.83 -16.90 11.44
C MET A 312 9.29 -16.16 12.69
N SER A 313 9.71 -14.90 12.54
CA SER A 313 10.23 -14.09 13.64
C SER A 313 10.05 -12.61 13.35
N ASN A 314 10.27 -11.77 14.35
CA ASN A 314 10.33 -10.32 14.22
C ASN A 314 11.66 -9.83 13.61
N ASP A 315 12.70 -10.66 13.59
CA ASP A 315 14.00 -10.36 12.96
C ASP A 315 14.68 -11.65 12.46
N ALA A 316 14.27 -12.10 11.26
CA ALA A 316 14.79 -13.29 10.59
C ALA A 316 14.84 -13.14 9.07
N GLU A 317 15.36 -12.00 8.60
CA GLU A 317 15.58 -11.72 7.17
C GLU A 317 14.32 -11.99 6.31
N ILE A 318 14.39 -12.91 5.33
CA ILE A 318 13.28 -13.26 4.45
C ILE A 318 12.07 -13.89 5.17
N PHE A 319 12.21 -14.23 6.45
CA PHE A 319 11.14 -14.75 7.31
C PHE A 319 10.58 -13.71 8.30
N SER A 320 11.11 -12.47 8.31
CA SER A 320 10.66 -11.39 9.20
C SER A 320 9.19 -11.00 9.00
N ALA A 321 8.39 -11.04 10.06
CA ALA A 321 7.08 -10.44 10.14
C ALA A 321 7.09 -9.32 11.20
N PRO A 322 6.46 -8.15 10.94
CA PRO A 322 5.51 -7.86 9.87
C PRO A 322 6.12 -7.64 8.47
N VAL A 323 7.34 -7.13 8.38
CA VAL A 323 7.95 -6.71 7.11
C VAL A 323 9.16 -7.57 6.79
N ILE A 324 9.20 -8.08 5.57
CA ILE A 324 10.29 -8.93 5.10
C ILE A 324 11.62 -8.16 5.13
N CYS A 325 12.67 -8.80 5.63
CA CYS A 325 14.01 -8.21 5.78
C CYS A 325 14.08 -6.97 6.68
N GLU A 326 13.09 -6.73 7.54
CA GLU A 326 13.10 -5.62 8.47
C GLU A 326 12.85 -6.11 9.91
N ALA A 327 13.74 -5.72 10.82
CA ALA A 327 13.64 -6.07 12.23
C ALA A 327 12.59 -5.20 12.92
N THR A 328 11.66 -5.81 13.64
CA THR A 328 10.63 -5.11 14.42
C THR A 328 10.78 -5.44 15.91
N PRO A 329 11.18 -4.49 16.77
CA PRO A 329 11.22 -4.73 18.20
C PRO A 329 9.83 -5.03 18.76
N LEU A 330 9.71 -6.05 19.62
CA LEU A 330 8.45 -6.38 20.28
C LEU A 330 8.51 -6.05 21.78
N PRO A 331 7.44 -5.48 22.36
CA PRO A 331 7.26 -5.39 23.80
C PRO A 331 7.33 -6.76 24.50
N GLU A 332 7.56 -6.75 25.81
CA GLU A 332 7.57 -7.96 26.63
C GLU A 332 6.24 -8.71 26.60
N GLY A 333 6.27 -10.04 26.54
CA GLY A 333 5.07 -10.90 26.51
C GLY A 333 4.30 -10.95 25.18
N MET A 334 4.66 -10.13 24.19
CA MET A 334 3.95 -10.10 22.91
C MET A 334 4.18 -11.36 22.06
N ILE A 335 5.33 -12.02 22.21
CA ILE A 335 5.68 -13.25 21.50
C ILE A 335 4.60 -14.32 21.63
N ASP A 336 4.10 -14.58 22.83
CA ASP A 336 3.18 -15.70 23.08
C ASP A 336 1.82 -15.44 22.42
N ARG A 337 1.41 -14.17 22.32
CA ARG A 337 0.19 -13.77 21.60
C ARG A 337 0.36 -13.90 20.09
N ILE A 338 1.49 -13.46 19.54
CA ILE A 338 1.78 -13.58 18.11
C ILE A 338 1.90 -15.06 17.72
N ASP A 339 2.54 -15.89 18.54
CA ASP A 339 2.63 -17.32 18.30
C ASP A 339 1.27 -18.02 18.41
N ALA A 340 0.37 -17.59 19.30
CA ALA A 340 -1.01 -18.10 19.31
C ALA A 340 -1.73 -17.86 17.97
N VAL A 341 -1.45 -16.74 17.31
CA VAL A 341 -1.92 -16.48 15.93
C VAL A 341 -1.25 -17.42 14.94
N ALA A 342 0.07 -17.61 15.02
CA ALA A 342 0.78 -18.56 14.18
C ALA A 342 0.20 -19.98 14.31
N GLN A 343 -0.09 -20.42 15.54
CA GLN A 343 -0.70 -21.73 15.83
C GLN A 343 -2.10 -21.89 15.25
N SER A 344 -2.86 -20.80 15.08
CA SER A 344 -4.18 -20.83 14.45
C SER A 344 -4.12 -21.06 12.93
N LEU A 345 -2.95 -20.89 12.32
CA LEU A 345 -2.73 -21.11 10.90
C LEU A 345 -2.48 -22.60 10.61
N SER A 346 -2.88 -23.02 9.41
CA SER A 346 -2.60 -24.34 8.87
C SER A 346 -1.33 -24.37 8.02
N VAL A 347 -0.63 -25.51 8.01
CA VAL A 347 0.46 -25.75 7.07
C VAL A 347 -0.12 -26.28 5.74
N PRO A 348 0.09 -25.59 4.60
CA PRO A 348 -0.53 -25.96 3.34
C PRO A 348 0.18 -27.15 2.69
N GLY A 349 -0.13 -28.39 3.08
CA GLY A 349 0.41 -29.61 2.46
C GLY A 349 1.93 -29.64 2.42
N ARG A 350 2.55 -29.09 1.37
CA ARG A 350 4.00 -28.94 1.21
C ARG A 350 4.43 -27.49 1.39
N LEU A 351 5.28 -27.24 2.39
CA LEU A 351 5.88 -25.92 2.62
C LEU A 351 6.71 -25.44 1.41
N PRO A 352 6.71 -24.13 1.08
CA PRO A 352 7.56 -23.57 0.02
C PRO A 352 9.04 -23.79 0.32
N SER A 353 9.83 -24.06 -0.73
CA SER A 353 11.29 -24.11 -0.59
C SER A 353 11.86 -22.70 -0.49
N THR A 354 12.86 -22.51 0.36
CA THR A 354 13.53 -21.22 0.61
C THR A 354 14.98 -21.28 0.11
N PRO A 355 15.59 -20.15 -0.29
CA PRO A 355 17.00 -20.09 -0.69
C PRO A 355 17.96 -20.46 0.45
N THR A 356 17.58 -20.18 1.70
CA THR A 356 18.37 -20.48 2.89
C THR A 356 17.46 -20.70 4.12
N GLY A 357 18.01 -21.26 5.19
CA GLY A 357 17.51 -21.08 6.56
C GLY A 357 18.20 -19.89 7.25
N VAL A 358 17.74 -19.52 8.45
CA VAL A 358 18.32 -18.41 9.24
C VAL A 358 18.75 -18.94 10.61
N GLY A 359 20.01 -18.72 10.98
CA GLY A 359 20.68 -19.40 12.10
C GLY A 359 20.21 -19.02 13.52
N PHE A 360 19.40 -17.98 13.69
CA PHE A 360 18.93 -17.54 15.03
C PHE A 360 18.08 -18.60 15.75
N CYS A 361 17.29 -19.34 14.97
CA CYS A 361 16.50 -20.49 15.39
C CYS A 361 16.32 -21.38 14.17
N MET A 362 17.10 -22.46 14.07
CA MET A 362 17.07 -23.36 12.91
C MET A 362 17.17 -24.81 13.34
N ALA A 363 16.12 -25.58 13.08
CA ALA A 363 16.20 -27.03 13.21
C ALA A 363 16.91 -27.62 11.99
N ILE A 364 17.74 -28.62 12.22
CA ILE A 364 18.55 -29.36 11.26
C ILE A 364 18.18 -30.84 11.39
N SER A 365 17.78 -31.44 10.28
CA SER A 365 17.46 -32.87 10.23
C SER A 365 18.70 -33.70 10.54
N SER A 366 18.57 -34.72 11.39
CA SER A 366 19.64 -35.67 11.74
C SER A 366 20.23 -36.37 10.50
N ARG A 367 19.36 -36.69 9.53
CA ARG A 367 19.72 -37.27 8.23
C ARG A 367 20.66 -36.37 7.42
N TRP A 368 20.47 -35.06 7.49
CA TRP A 368 21.25 -34.09 6.72
C TRP A 368 22.45 -33.57 7.51
N PHE A 369 22.31 -33.46 8.83
CA PHE A 369 23.39 -33.15 9.76
C PHE A 369 24.57 -34.11 9.58
N SER A 370 24.33 -35.43 9.63
CA SER A 370 25.36 -36.47 9.41
C SER A 370 26.09 -36.40 8.06
N ARG A 371 25.57 -35.65 7.07
CA ARG A 371 26.22 -35.44 5.76
C ARG A 371 27.08 -34.19 5.70
N LEU A 372 26.82 -33.21 6.58
CA LEU A 372 27.56 -31.96 6.68
C LEU A 372 27.46 -31.44 8.13
N PRO A 373 28.16 -32.08 9.11
CA PRO A 373 28.02 -31.77 10.53
C PRO A 373 28.87 -30.56 10.95
N ARG A 374 29.06 -29.59 10.05
CA ARG A 374 29.87 -28.40 10.32
C ARG A 374 29.54 -27.25 9.37
N PHE A 375 29.71 -26.05 9.88
CA PHE A 375 29.82 -24.84 9.09
C PHE A 375 31.24 -24.62 8.57
N ASP A 376 31.35 -23.87 7.48
CA ASP A 376 32.62 -23.58 6.82
C ASP A 376 33.40 -22.50 7.60
N PRO A 377 34.61 -22.80 8.12
CA PRO A 377 35.37 -21.84 8.91
C PRO A 377 35.86 -20.63 8.11
N GLU A 378 35.76 -20.61 6.77
CA GLU A 378 36.12 -19.42 5.97
C GLU A 378 35.25 -18.18 6.31
N PHE A 379 34.04 -18.39 6.85
CA PHE A 379 33.16 -17.32 7.34
C PHE A 379 33.60 -16.71 8.68
N GLY A 380 34.64 -17.27 9.32
CA GLY A 380 35.27 -16.67 10.50
C GLY A 380 34.31 -16.56 11.67
N ARG A 381 33.94 -15.33 12.05
CA ARG A 381 33.11 -15.07 13.24
C ARG A 381 31.59 -15.11 12.97
N GLY A 382 31.16 -15.25 11.72
CA GLY A 382 29.74 -15.39 11.34
C GLY A 382 29.37 -14.64 10.06
N TYR A 383 28.07 -14.66 9.78
CA TYR A 383 27.42 -14.19 8.55
C TYR A 383 27.71 -15.06 7.32
N GLY A 384 26.68 -15.71 6.78
CA GLY A 384 26.72 -16.45 5.52
C GLY A 384 27.08 -17.94 5.65
N GLU A 385 27.50 -18.40 6.82
CA GLU A 385 27.77 -19.80 7.11
C GLU A 385 26.56 -20.71 6.89
N GLU A 386 25.39 -20.26 7.31
CA GLU A 386 24.13 -20.99 7.15
C GLU A 386 23.69 -20.97 5.69
N VAL A 387 23.96 -19.88 4.97
CA VAL A 387 23.71 -19.77 3.52
C VAL A 387 24.56 -20.78 2.78
N ASP A 388 25.86 -20.83 3.06
CA ASP A 388 26.78 -21.78 2.45
C ASP A 388 26.42 -23.23 2.77
N TRP A 389 26.06 -23.53 4.04
CA TRP A 389 25.60 -24.85 4.44
C TRP A 389 24.32 -25.26 3.70
N CYS A 390 23.34 -24.35 3.61
CA CYS A 390 22.10 -24.59 2.88
C CYS A 390 22.37 -24.85 1.39
N GLN A 391 23.18 -23.99 0.75
CA GLN A 391 23.48 -24.12 -0.68
C GLN A 391 24.24 -25.42 -0.99
N LYS A 392 25.22 -25.83 -0.16
CA LYS A 392 25.91 -27.13 -0.30
C LYS A 392 24.97 -28.32 -0.23
N LEU A 393 23.93 -28.26 0.60
CA LEU A 393 22.96 -29.35 0.71
C LEU A 393 21.89 -29.29 -0.38
N ARG A 394 21.49 -28.10 -0.84
CA ARG A 394 20.59 -27.93 -2.00
C ARG A 394 21.16 -28.57 -3.25
N GLU A 395 22.46 -28.44 -3.50
CA GLU A 395 23.15 -29.14 -4.60
C GLU A 395 23.03 -30.68 -4.50
N ARG A 396 22.76 -31.20 -3.30
CA ARG A 396 22.55 -32.63 -3.02
C ARG A 396 21.06 -33.01 -2.93
N GLY A 397 20.17 -32.10 -3.35
CA GLY A 397 18.71 -32.30 -3.37
C GLY A 397 18.00 -31.99 -2.05
N ALA A 398 18.66 -31.34 -1.10
CA ALA A 398 18.00 -30.89 0.13
C ALA A 398 17.08 -29.69 -0.11
N ARG A 399 16.10 -29.52 0.78
CA ARG A 399 15.21 -28.38 0.84
C ARG A 399 15.34 -27.67 2.18
N HIS A 400 15.17 -26.35 2.15
CA HIS A 400 15.03 -25.52 3.34
C HIS A 400 13.64 -24.90 3.31
N VAL A 401 13.01 -24.79 4.48
CA VAL A 401 11.63 -24.30 4.58
C VAL A 401 11.48 -23.36 5.77
N CYS A 402 10.50 -22.47 5.67
CA CYS A 402 10.01 -21.70 6.81
C CYS A 402 8.75 -22.36 7.38
N LEU A 403 8.62 -22.39 8.71
CA LEU A 403 7.42 -22.84 9.41
C LEU A 403 6.56 -21.64 9.80
N PRO A 404 5.45 -21.36 9.08
CA PRO A 404 4.61 -20.20 9.36
C PRO A 404 3.70 -20.35 10.59
N THR A 405 3.61 -21.56 11.14
CA THR A 405 2.78 -21.88 12.31
C THR A 405 3.55 -21.85 13.64
N LEU A 406 4.73 -21.23 13.62
CA LEU A 406 5.58 -21.02 14.78
C LEU A 406 6.23 -19.64 14.65
N PHE A 407 6.10 -18.85 15.70
CA PHE A 407 6.75 -17.54 15.81
C PHE A 407 7.74 -17.54 16.98
N VAL A 408 9.00 -17.24 16.69
CA VAL A 408 10.08 -17.13 17.70
C VAL A 408 10.56 -15.69 17.69
N GLU A 409 10.62 -15.05 18.86
CA GLU A 409 11.13 -13.70 18.96
C GLU A 409 12.66 -13.70 19.01
N HIS A 410 13.29 -12.81 18.25
CA HIS A 410 14.71 -12.54 18.29
C HIS A 410 14.91 -11.13 18.90
N ARG A 411 15.44 -11.08 20.14
CA ARG A 411 15.45 -9.88 20.99
C ARG A 411 16.60 -8.92 20.71
N GLY A 412 17.75 -9.38 20.21
CA GLY A 412 18.93 -8.55 20.19
C GLY A 412 20.04 -8.98 19.24
N GLY A 413 20.08 -8.32 18.07
CA GLY A 413 21.25 -8.22 17.18
C GLY A 413 22.48 -7.51 17.79
N GLN A 414 22.71 -7.64 19.10
CA GLN A 414 23.85 -7.12 19.86
C GLN A 414 25.06 -8.06 19.88
N SER A 415 24.95 -9.27 19.31
CA SER A 415 26.03 -10.28 19.35
C SER A 415 27.30 -9.85 18.61
N PHE A 416 27.20 -8.84 17.73
CA PHE A 416 28.36 -8.17 17.13
C PHE A 416 28.15 -6.66 17.17
N GLY A 417 29.04 -5.92 17.84
CA GLY A 417 29.00 -4.46 17.81
C GLY A 417 28.88 -3.92 16.38
N ILE A 418 28.15 -2.81 16.21
CA ILE A 418 27.79 -2.21 14.91
C ILE A 418 29.00 -2.12 13.95
N GLU A 419 30.18 -1.81 14.48
CA GLU A 419 31.41 -1.65 13.71
C GLU A 419 32.01 -2.98 13.21
N ALA A 420 31.91 -4.05 13.99
CA ALA A 420 32.33 -5.39 13.57
C ALA A 420 31.37 -5.93 12.49
N LYS A 421 30.05 -5.70 12.64
CA LYS A 421 29.04 -6.10 11.64
C LYS A 421 29.27 -5.42 10.28
N LYS A 422 29.62 -4.13 10.26
CA LYS A 422 29.92 -3.36 9.02
C LYS A 422 31.08 -3.92 8.19
N SER A 423 32.05 -4.60 8.80
CA SER A 423 33.22 -5.14 8.08
C SER A 423 33.06 -6.62 7.69
N MET A 424 32.30 -7.40 8.45
CA MET A 424 32.12 -8.83 8.21
C MET A 424 31.07 -9.12 7.13
N VAL A 425 29.93 -8.41 7.15
CA VAL A 425 28.82 -8.66 6.20
C VAL A 425 29.24 -8.48 4.74
N PRO A 426 29.94 -7.41 4.32
CA PRO A 426 30.37 -7.27 2.93
C PRO A 426 31.32 -8.39 2.47
N ARG A 427 32.22 -8.84 3.36
CA ARG A 427 33.15 -9.94 3.05
C ARG A 427 32.41 -11.27 2.89
N ALA A 428 31.49 -11.57 3.80
CA ALA A 428 30.63 -12.75 3.72
C ALA A 428 29.77 -12.74 2.44
N ASN A 429 29.14 -11.61 2.13
CA ASN A 429 28.32 -11.45 0.93
C ASN A 429 29.16 -11.62 -0.35
N ALA A 430 30.38 -11.08 -0.39
CA ALA A 430 31.28 -11.29 -1.52
C ALA A 430 31.72 -12.76 -1.67
N LEU A 431 31.93 -13.47 -0.56
CA LEU A 431 32.22 -14.90 -0.55
C LEU A 431 31.03 -15.72 -1.09
N ILE A 432 29.82 -15.43 -0.61
CA ILE A 432 28.58 -16.06 -1.09
C ILE A 432 28.34 -15.77 -2.55
N ALA A 433 28.44 -14.52 -3.00
CA ALA A 433 28.26 -14.15 -4.40
C ALA A 433 29.27 -14.86 -5.32
N ARG A 434 30.51 -15.06 -4.84
CA ARG A 434 31.55 -15.80 -5.56
C ARG A 434 31.25 -17.30 -5.63
N ARG A 435 30.81 -17.92 -4.54
CA ARG A 435 30.53 -19.37 -4.46
C ARG A 435 29.19 -19.74 -5.12
N TYR A 436 28.18 -18.89 -4.99
CA TYR A 436 26.80 -19.12 -5.42
C TYR A 436 26.25 -17.94 -6.22
N PRO A 437 26.66 -17.76 -7.49
CA PRO A 437 26.29 -16.58 -8.29
C PRO A 437 24.78 -16.39 -8.52
N ALA A 438 23.97 -17.44 -8.37
CA ALA A 438 22.51 -17.37 -8.53
C ALA A 438 21.77 -16.97 -7.24
N TYR A 439 22.43 -17.05 -6.07
CA TYR A 439 21.77 -16.94 -4.77
C TYR A 439 21.01 -15.62 -4.58
N ASP A 440 21.61 -14.49 -4.94
CA ASP A 440 20.94 -13.19 -4.82
C ASP A 440 19.66 -13.14 -5.67
N THR A 441 19.71 -13.65 -6.91
CA THR A 441 18.51 -13.71 -7.76
C THR A 441 17.43 -14.61 -7.14
N GLU A 442 17.80 -15.71 -6.49
CA GLU A 442 16.86 -16.58 -5.79
C GLU A 442 16.22 -15.88 -4.59
N VAL A 443 16.99 -15.12 -3.81
CA VAL A 443 16.51 -14.30 -2.69
C VAL A 443 15.55 -13.21 -3.20
N GLN A 444 15.93 -12.46 -4.23
CA GLN A 444 15.06 -11.44 -4.82
C GLN A 444 13.77 -12.05 -5.40
N ALA A 445 13.84 -13.24 -5.99
CA ALA A 445 12.65 -13.96 -6.46
C ALA A 445 11.74 -14.40 -5.30
N PHE A 446 12.31 -14.84 -4.17
CA PHE A 446 11.57 -15.17 -2.97
C PHE A 446 10.89 -13.93 -2.38
N ILE A 447 11.61 -12.81 -2.25
CA ILE A 447 11.07 -11.53 -1.77
C ILE A 447 9.94 -11.04 -2.69
N GLY A 448 10.16 -11.07 -4.01
CA GLY A 448 9.18 -10.57 -4.97
C GLY A 448 7.91 -11.43 -5.07
N SER A 449 8.00 -12.73 -4.83
CA SER A 449 6.83 -13.63 -4.83
C SER A 449 6.15 -13.77 -3.46
N ASP A 450 6.89 -13.51 -2.38
CA ASP A 450 6.52 -13.69 -0.96
C ASP A 450 5.54 -14.85 -0.74
N PRO A 451 5.99 -16.11 -0.87
CA PRO A 451 5.12 -17.28 -0.69
C PRO A 451 4.56 -17.41 0.73
N LEU A 452 5.08 -16.62 1.68
CA LEU A 452 4.65 -16.53 3.07
C LEU A 452 3.78 -15.29 3.33
N ARG A 453 3.30 -14.59 2.30
CA ARG A 453 2.52 -13.35 2.45
C ARG A 453 1.26 -13.50 3.32
N THR A 454 0.54 -14.61 3.17
CA THR A 454 -0.68 -14.86 3.97
C THR A 454 -0.38 -14.98 5.47
N PRO A 455 0.52 -15.90 5.90
CA PRO A 455 0.92 -15.94 7.31
C PRO A 455 1.58 -14.63 7.77
N ARG A 456 2.42 -14.00 6.94
CA ARG A 456 3.03 -12.70 7.27
C ARG A 456 2.00 -11.62 7.54
N LEU A 457 0.94 -11.52 6.72
CA LEU A 457 -0.15 -10.57 6.95
C LEU A 457 -0.93 -10.89 8.22
N ALA A 458 -1.19 -12.16 8.52
CA ALA A 458 -1.85 -12.56 9.76
C ALA A 458 -1.04 -12.13 10.99
N LEU A 459 0.26 -12.41 11.00
CA LEU A 459 1.17 -12.02 12.09
C LEU A 459 1.34 -10.50 12.16
N ALA A 460 1.41 -9.81 11.01
CA ALA A 460 1.53 -8.37 10.97
C ALA A 460 0.29 -7.66 11.55
N ILE A 461 -0.91 -8.19 11.30
CA ILE A 461 -2.15 -7.67 11.88
C ILE A 461 -2.17 -7.90 13.40
N ALA A 462 -1.69 -9.06 13.86
CA ALA A 462 -1.55 -9.34 15.29
C ALA A 462 -0.60 -8.34 15.96
N VAL A 463 0.59 -8.13 15.39
CA VAL A 463 1.57 -7.14 15.85
C VAL A 463 0.96 -5.74 15.87
N ALA A 464 0.25 -5.33 14.81
CA ALA A 464 -0.39 -4.02 14.73
C ALA A 464 -1.50 -3.83 15.78
N GLY A 465 -2.25 -4.88 16.08
CA GLY A 465 -3.29 -4.87 17.12
C GLY A 465 -2.73 -4.76 18.53
N GLU A 466 -1.55 -5.34 18.78
CA GLU A 466 -0.90 -5.36 20.09
C GLU A 466 -0.01 -4.13 20.35
N LEU A 467 0.58 -3.54 19.30
CA LEU A 467 1.32 -2.26 19.40
C LEU A 467 0.40 -1.03 19.50
N GLY A 468 -0.89 -1.18 19.20
CA GLY A 468 -1.86 -0.10 19.26
C GLY A 468 -2.16 0.33 20.70
N LEU A 469 -2.17 1.64 20.96
CA LEU A 469 -2.64 2.19 22.24
C LEU A 469 -4.17 2.13 22.37
N ASP A 470 -4.87 2.13 21.23
CA ASP A 470 -6.33 2.14 21.11
C ASP A 470 -6.78 1.06 20.09
N ALA A 471 -8.10 0.95 19.90
CA ALA A 471 -8.70 0.09 18.88
C ALA A 471 -8.10 0.35 17.48
N LEU A 472 -7.73 -0.72 16.78
CA LEU A 472 -7.15 -0.67 15.43
C LEU A 472 -8.24 -0.23 14.44
N PRO A 473 -8.07 0.88 13.72
CA PRO A 473 -9.08 1.33 12.76
C PRO A 473 -9.08 0.45 11.51
N LEU A 474 -10.28 0.03 11.10
CA LEU A 474 -10.55 -0.71 9.87
C LEU A 474 -11.48 0.12 8.98
N PHE A 475 -10.91 0.78 7.98
CA PHE A 475 -11.66 1.60 7.02
C PHE A 475 -12.17 0.76 5.86
N MET A 476 -13.46 0.85 5.55
CA MET A 476 -13.99 0.33 4.28
C MET A 476 -14.00 1.45 3.23
N ALA A 477 -13.23 1.26 2.16
CA ALA A 477 -13.04 2.25 1.10
C ALA A 477 -13.03 1.61 -0.31
N HIS A 478 -12.91 2.43 -1.34
CA HIS A 478 -12.85 1.99 -2.74
C HIS A 478 -11.63 2.58 -3.43
N SER A 479 -11.18 1.97 -4.53
CA SER A 479 -9.98 2.43 -5.25
C SER A 479 -10.28 3.38 -6.43
N LEU A 480 -11.43 4.06 -6.42
CA LEU A 480 -11.84 4.94 -7.55
C LEU A 480 -11.25 6.36 -7.45
N GLY A 481 -10.50 6.65 -6.37
CA GLY A 481 -9.95 7.98 -6.09
C GLY A 481 -11.03 9.00 -5.70
N GLY A 482 -10.66 10.29 -5.71
CA GLY A 482 -11.57 11.39 -5.35
C GLY A 482 -11.37 11.92 -3.93
N GLY A 483 -12.16 12.91 -3.52
CA GLY A 483 -11.92 13.66 -2.28
C GLY A 483 -11.89 12.81 -1.01
N ALA A 484 -12.81 11.84 -0.90
CA ALA A 484 -12.87 10.92 0.24
C ALA A 484 -11.63 10.03 0.37
N GLU A 485 -11.12 9.49 -0.75
CA GLU A 485 -9.89 8.69 -0.75
C GLU A 485 -8.66 9.53 -0.37
N HIS A 486 -8.56 10.79 -0.82
CA HIS A 486 -7.46 11.66 -0.41
C HIS A 486 -7.52 12.01 1.08
N ALA A 487 -8.73 12.22 1.62
CA ALA A 487 -8.92 12.46 3.05
C ALA A 487 -8.52 11.23 3.89
N LEU A 488 -8.93 10.03 3.44
CA LEU A 488 -8.52 8.77 4.07
C LEU A 488 -7.01 8.57 4.01
N ALA A 489 -6.39 8.80 2.86
CA ALA A 489 -4.94 8.70 2.69
C ALA A 489 -4.23 9.65 3.66
N ALA A 490 -4.65 10.92 3.74
CA ALA A 490 -4.07 11.89 4.66
C ALA A 490 -4.22 11.48 6.15
N GLU A 491 -5.36 10.89 6.53
CA GLU A 491 -5.59 10.37 7.89
C GLU A 491 -4.67 9.19 8.21
N ILE A 492 -4.49 8.28 7.26
CA ILE A 492 -3.57 7.14 7.39
C ILE A 492 -2.12 7.62 7.44
N ASP A 493 -1.71 8.53 6.54
CA ASP A 493 -0.35 9.08 6.48
C ASP A 493 0.02 9.80 7.79
N ALA A 494 -0.89 10.60 8.34
CA ALA A 494 -0.68 11.26 9.63
C ALA A 494 -0.51 10.25 10.77
N ARG A 495 -1.25 9.13 10.73
CA ARG A 495 -1.19 8.06 11.73
C ARG A 495 0.09 7.23 11.61
N THR A 496 0.50 6.85 10.40
CA THR A 496 1.73 6.09 10.17
C THR A 496 2.97 6.91 10.47
N ALA A 497 2.95 8.23 10.22
CA ALA A 497 4.01 9.16 10.63
C ALA A 497 4.20 9.21 12.16
N GLN A 498 3.18 8.86 12.94
CA GLN A 498 3.24 8.75 14.40
C GLN A 498 3.63 7.35 14.89
N GLY A 499 3.98 6.42 13.99
CA GLY A 499 4.33 5.04 14.38
C GLY A 499 3.13 4.10 14.50
N HIS A 500 1.91 4.55 14.15
CA HIS A 500 0.69 3.77 14.34
C HIS A 500 0.22 3.06 13.05
N HIS A 501 -0.59 2.03 13.22
CA HIS A 501 -1.09 1.19 12.12
C HIS A 501 -2.56 1.48 11.80
N ALA A 502 -2.97 1.20 10.56
CA ALA A 502 -4.36 1.24 10.12
C ALA A 502 -4.67 0.13 9.11
N LEU A 503 -5.90 -0.36 9.13
CA LEU A 503 -6.39 -1.33 8.15
C LEU A 503 -7.33 -0.66 7.15
N VAL A 504 -7.22 -1.05 5.88
CA VAL A 504 -8.15 -0.64 4.82
C VAL A 504 -8.69 -1.88 4.13
N LEU A 505 -10.01 -2.07 4.17
CA LEU A 505 -10.74 -3.06 3.39
C LEU A 505 -11.28 -2.40 2.12
N ARG A 506 -10.58 -2.60 1.01
CA ARG A 506 -10.93 -2.04 -0.29
C ARG A 506 -11.93 -2.91 -1.04
N VAL A 507 -12.94 -2.26 -1.63
CA VAL A 507 -13.92 -2.86 -2.54
C VAL A 507 -13.76 -2.35 -3.98
N GLY A 508 -14.32 -3.08 -4.94
CA GLY A 508 -14.35 -2.70 -6.36
C GLY A 508 -13.13 -3.11 -7.19
N GLY A 509 -12.29 -4.00 -6.66
CA GLY A 509 -11.12 -4.58 -7.33
C GLY A 509 -11.41 -5.85 -8.17
N SER A 510 -10.34 -6.56 -8.50
CA SER A 510 -10.33 -7.84 -9.24
C SER A 510 -10.90 -9.01 -8.42
N THR A 511 -10.73 -8.96 -7.10
CA THR A 511 -11.46 -9.73 -6.09
C THR A 511 -12.47 -8.83 -5.38
N ARG A 512 -13.38 -9.42 -4.58
CA ARG A 512 -14.36 -8.61 -3.85
C ARG A 512 -13.71 -7.78 -2.75
N TRP A 513 -12.76 -8.37 -2.02
CA TRP A 513 -12.11 -7.77 -0.86
C TRP A 513 -10.60 -7.69 -1.06
N GLN A 514 -10.02 -6.53 -0.78
CA GLN A 514 -8.59 -6.37 -0.61
C GLN A 514 -8.33 -5.76 0.76
N LEU A 515 -7.62 -6.48 1.62
CA LEU A 515 -7.22 -6.00 2.93
C LEU A 515 -5.81 -5.41 2.82
N GLU A 516 -5.61 -4.24 3.39
CA GLU A 516 -4.34 -3.54 3.44
C GLU A 516 -4.03 -3.18 4.89
N LEU A 517 -2.85 -3.57 5.36
CA LEU A 517 -2.26 -3.08 6.60
C LEU A 517 -1.26 -1.98 6.24
N HIS A 518 -1.57 -0.77 6.69
CA HIS A 518 -0.72 0.41 6.57
C HIS A 518 0.03 0.60 7.88
N GLY A 519 1.35 0.75 7.79
CA GLY A 519 2.23 1.01 8.93
C GLY A 519 3.42 1.89 8.55
N PRO A 520 4.31 2.22 9.50
CA PRO A 520 5.47 3.08 9.27
C PRO A 520 6.42 2.57 8.18
N SER A 521 6.50 1.25 8.05
CA SER A 521 7.38 0.56 7.10
C SER A 521 6.74 0.29 5.74
N GLY A 522 5.50 0.77 5.52
CA GLY A 522 4.80 0.67 4.24
C GLY A 522 3.46 -0.08 4.31
N ILE A 523 3.07 -0.70 3.19
CA ILE A 523 1.76 -1.32 3.02
C ILE A 523 1.91 -2.80 2.69
N LEU A 524 1.35 -3.66 3.54
CA LEU A 524 1.17 -5.08 3.26
C LEU A 524 -0.30 -5.32 2.89
N SER A 525 -0.57 -5.85 1.70
CA SER A 525 -1.94 -6.10 1.25
C SER A 525 -2.19 -7.56 0.95
N ALA A 526 -3.44 -8.00 0.84
CA ALA A 526 -3.79 -9.27 0.21
C ALA A 526 -5.25 -9.24 -0.25
N ALA A 527 -5.61 -10.08 -1.20
CA ALA A 527 -6.92 -10.04 -1.83
C ALA A 527 -7.66 -11.38 -1.73
N THR A 528 -8.98 -11.34 -1.52
CA THR A 528 -9.83 -12.54 -1.45
C THR A 528 -11.27 -12.21 -1.85
N SER A 529 -12.03 -13.24 -2.23
CA SER A 529 -13.49 -13.08 -2.45
C SER A 529 -14.32 -13.62 -1.29
N ASP A 530 -13.67 -14.21 -0.28
CA ASP A 530 -14.31 -14.79 0.89
C ASP A 530 -14.06 -13.92 2.13
N LEU A 531 -15.15 -13.38 2.67
CA LEU A 531 -15.12 -12.54 3.87
C LEU A 531 -14.71 -13.33 5.11
N GLY A 532 -14.90 -14.67 5.14
CA GLY A 532 -14.45 -15.53 6.21
C GLY A 532 -12.94 -15.49 6.42
N HIS A 533 -12.16 -15.39 5.34
CA HIS A 533 -10.71 -15.20 5.44
C HIS A 533 -10.33 -13.85 6.04
N ILE A 534 -11.06 -12.78 5.69
CA ILE A 534 -10.86 -11.45 6.29
C ILE A 534 -11.14 -11.50 7.79
N ARG A 535 -12.26 -12.12 8.19
CA ARG A 535 -12.61 -12.27 9.62
C ARG A 535 -11.52 -13.01 10.39
N ARG A 536 -11.02 -14.13 9.85
CA ARG A 536 -9.90 -14.88 10.47
C ARG A 536 -8.62 -14.08 10.64
N LEU A 537 -8.29 -13.20 9.68
CA LEU A 537 -7.14 -12.30 9.82
C LEU A 537 -7.35 -11.22 10.89
N LEU A 538 -8.60 -10.84 11.16
CA LEU A 538 -8.96 -9.82 12.15
C LEU A 538 -9.17 -10.40 13.55
N ASP A 539 -9.48 -11.69 13.67
CA ASP A 539 -9.74 -12.38 14.95
C ASP A 539 -8.69 -12.11 16.04
N PRO A 540 -7.38 -12.04 15.75
CA PRO A 540 -6.36 -11.75 16.76
C PRO A 540 -6.38 -10.33 17.33
N VAL A 541 -7.03 -9.37 16.66
CA VAL A 541 -6.95 -7.96 17.06
C VAL A 541 -7.76 -7.75 18.35
N PRO A 542 -7.20 -7.16 19.42
CA PRO A 542 -7.93 -7.00 20.68
C PRO A 542 -9.24 -6.20 20.54
N ALA A 543 -9.17 -5.09 19.81
CA ALA A 543 -10.29 -4.17 19.59
C ALA A 543 -10.24 -3.55 18.18
N LEU A 544 -11.35 -3.58 17.46
CA LEU A 544 -11.50 -2.94 16.16
C LEU A 544 -12.38 -1.69 16.23
N ARG A 545 -11.98 -0.66 15.50
CA ARG A 545 -12.84 0.48 15.17
C ARG A 545 -13.20 0.39 13.70
N ILE A 546 -14.37 -0.18 13.39
CA ILE A 546 -14.81 -0.47 12.03
C ILE A 546 -15.49 0.79 11.47
N ILE A 547 -14.97 1.33 10.37
CA ILE A 547 -15.40 2.62 9.82
C ILE A 547 -15.85 2.41 8.39
N TYR A 548 -17.16 2.50 8.14
CA TYR A 548 -17.68 2.61 6.78
C TYR A 548 -17.37 4.01 6.23
N SER A 549 -16.61 4.09 5.14
CA SER A 549 -16.37 5.34 4.42
C SER A 549 -17.09 5.36 3.07
N CYS A 550 -16.90 4.32 2.25
CA CYS A 550 -17.59 4.21 0.96
C CYS A 550 -17.61 2.77 0.44
N GLY A 551 -18.79 2.34 -0.05
CA GLY A 551 -19.02 1.02 -0.66
C GLY A 551 -19.18 1.04 -2.19
N VAL A 552 -19.01 2.19 -2.83
CA VAL A 552 -19.26 2.36 -4.26
C VAL A 552 -18.30 1.49 -5.08
N GLY A 553 -18.88 0.64 -5.93
CA GLY A 553 -18.13 -0.27 -6.80
C GLY A 553 -18.05 -1.71 -6.29
N ASP A 554 -18.58 -2.02 -5.11
CA ASP A 554 -18.73 -3.42 -4.68
C ASP A 554 -19.57 -4.24 -5.68
N ARG A 555 -19.24 -5.53 -5.80
CA ARG A 555 -19.89 -6.44 -6.76
C ARG A 555 -21.29 -6.88 -6.32
N ASP A 556 -21.53 -6.90 -5.01
CA ASP A 556 -22.82 -7.21 -4.42
C ASP A 556 -23.16 -6.19 -3.32
N PRO A 557 -23.44 -4.95 -3.72
CA PRO A 557 -23.56 -3.87 -2.76
C PRO A 557 -24.79 -4.00 -1.85
N VAL A 558 -25.73 -4.91 -2.18
CA VAL A 558 -26.89 -5.21 -1.33
C VAL A 558 -26.50 -6.00 -0.08
N SER A 559 -25.49 -6.88 -0.16
CA SER A 559 -24.99 -7.64 1.00
C SER A 559 -23.92 -6.90 1.81
N LEU A 560 -23.47 -5.73 1.34
CA LEU A 560 -22.42 -4.97 1.99
C LEU A 560 -22.75 -4.54 3.43
N PRO A 561 -23.98 -4.08 3.77
CA PRO A 561 -24.32 -3.75 5.15
C PRO A 561 -24.24 -4.96 6.09
N ASP A 562 -24.72 -6.12 5.65
CA ASP A 562 -24.64 -7.37 6.42
C ASP A 562 -23.17 -7.82 6.59
N ALA A 563 -22.34 -7.64 5.55
CA ALA A 563 -20.91 -7.94 5.60
C ALA A 563 -20.18 -7.08 6.65
N LEU A 564 -20.43 -5.76 6.68
CA LEU A 564 -19.87 -4.83 7.67
C LEU A 564 -20.30 -5.18 9.09
N LEU A 565 -21.58 -5.50 9.30
CA LEU A 565 -22.08 -5.96 10.60
C LEU A 565 -21.37 -7.23 11.06
N SER A 566 -21.10 -8.15 10.14
CA SER A 566 -20.44 -9.43 10.46
C SER A 566 -18.96 -9.30 10.83
N LEU A 567 -18.33 -8.14 10.56
CA LEU A 567 -16.96 -7.86 11.00
C LEU A 567 -16.88 -7.51 12.49
N ARG A 568 -17.98 -7.05 13.10
CA ARG A 568 -18.04 -6.77 14.53
C ARG A 568 -18.13 -8.10 15.30
N ARG A 569 -17.13 -8.42 16.10
CA ARG A 569 -17.03 -9.72 16.76
C ARG A 569 -17.83 -9.74 18.08
N PRO A 570 -18.65 -10.77 18.34
CA PRO A 570 -19.34 -10.92 19.61
C PRO A 570 -18.37 -10.99 20.79
N GLY A 571 -18.63 -10.26 21.87
CA GLY A 571 -17.81 -10.26 23.08
C GLY A 571 -16.54 -9.40 23.02
N HIS A 572 -16.16 -8.90 21.83
CA HIS A 572 -15.07 -7.94 21.69
C HIS A 572 -15.57 -6.50 21.88
N PRO A 573 -14.71 -5.56 22.32
CA PRO A 573 -15.03 -4.13 22.42
C PRO A 573 -15.09 -3.43 21.04
N ASP A 574 -15.39 -4.17 19.98
CA ASP A 574 -15.44 -3.65 18.61
C ASP A 574 -16.55 -2.61 18.46
N THR A 575 -16.20 -1.50 17.83
CA THR A 575 -17.12 -0.40 17.50
C THR A 575 -17.35 -0.30 16.00
N LEU A 576 -18.50 0.26 15.63
CA LEU A 576 -18.89 0.49 14.24
C LEU A 576 -19.29 1.95 14.05
N GLU A 577 -18.75 2.58 13.02
CA GLU A 577 -19.00 3.97 12.65
C GLU A 577 -19.31 4.07 11.15
N ALA A 578 -20.07 5.10 10.76
CA ALA A 578 -20.34 5.40 9.36
C ALA A 578 -20.02 6.86 9.04
N ARG A 579 -19.24 7.09 8.00
CA ARG A 579 -18.92 8.42 7.47
C ARG A 579 -19.64 8.62 6.15
N VAL A 580 -20.41 9.70 6.05
CA VAL A 580 -21.34 9.93 4.93
C VAL A 580 -20.62 10.72 3.83
N HIS A 581 -19.67 10.06 3.16
CA HIS A 581 -18.95 10.64 2.03
C HIS A 581 -19.73 10.60 0.72
N ASP A 582 -20.78 9.78 0.66
CA ASP A 582 -21.74 9.71 -0.44
C ASP A 582 -23.12 9.30 0.11
N TYR A 583 -24.12 9.27 -0.78
CA TYR A 583 -25.48 8.85 -0.43
C TYR A 583 -25.75 7.37 -0.76
N PHE A 584 -24.72 6.53 -0.85
CA PHE A 584 -24.90 5.11 -1.16
C PHE A 584 -25.80 4.41 -0.14
N MET A 585 -25.69 4.80 1.12
CA MET A 585 -26.58 4.31 2.19
C MET A 585 -28.05 4.74 2.05
N ILE A 586 -28.34 5.77 1.25
CA ILE A 586 -29.72 6.19 0.93
C ILE A 586 -30.20 5.52 -0.34
N SER A 587 -29.35 5.41 -1.36
CA SER A 587 -29.72 4.94 -2.69
C SER A 587 -28.53 4.35 -3.46
N PRO A 588 -28.74 3.29 -4.27
CA PRO A 588 -27.74 2.76 -5.19
C PRO A 588 -27.19 3.80 -6.19
N SER A 589 -28.03 4.75 -6.60
CA SER A 589 -27.58 6.01 -7.19
C SER A 589 -27.04 6.89 -6.06
N TYR A 590 -25.76 6.69 -5.72
CA TYR A 590 -25.06 7.39 -4.63
C TYR A 590 -24.98 8.91 -4.83
N CYS A 591 -25.32 9.39 -6.03
CA CYS A 591 -25.47 10.81 -6.34
C CYS A 591 -26.89 11.35 -6.23
N LEU A 592 -27.86 10.51 -5.83
CA LEU A 592 -29.29 10.81 -5.79
C LEU A 592 -29.90 11.24 -7.14
N LEU A 593 -29.21 10.97 -8.25
CA LEU A 593 -29.70 11.28 -9.60
C LEU A 593 -30.63 10.17 -10.11
N ASN A 594 -31.69 10.58 -10.79
CA ASN A 594 -32.60 9.72 -11.53
C ASN A 594 -31.96 9.17 -12.81
N ALA A 595 -32.66 8.26 -13.51
CA ALA A 595 -32.17 7.66 -14.76
C ALA A 595 -31.94 8.69 -15.88
N ASP A 596 -32.68 9.81 -15.86
CA ASP A 596 -32.48 10.95 -16.76
C ASP A 596 -31.25 11.81 -16.39
N GLY A 597 -30.58 11.51 -15.27
CA GLY A 597 -29.41 12.21 -14.75
C GLY A 597 -29.71 13.52 -14.03
N SER A 598 -30.98 13.77 -13.67
CA SER A 598 -31.41 14.94 -12.88
C SER A 598 -31.57 14.59 -11.41
N TYR A 599 -31.36 15.59 -10.54
CA TYR A 599 -31.72 15.51 -9.13
C TYR A 599 -33.11 16.13 -8.94
N ARG A 600 -34.11 15.37 -8.49
CA ARG A 600 -35.50 15.83 -8.31
C ARG A 600 -35.93 15.97 -6.85
N GLY A 601 -34.95 16.07 -5.93
CA GLY A 601 -35.21 16.18 -4.50
C GLY A 601 -34.95 14.88 -3.71
N PRO A 602 -35.46 14.81 -2.48
CA PRO A 602 -35.26 13.66 -1.59
C PRO A 602 -35.67 12.31 -2.16
N VAL A 603 -34.84 11.29 -1.96
CA VAL A 603 -35.06 9.92 -2.44
C VAL A 603 -35.54 9.04 -1.29
N ARG A 604 -36.83 8.69 -1.29
CA ARG A 604 -37.49 7.85 -0.28
C ARG A 604 -37.86 6.48 -0.84
N GLY A 605 -38.11 5.51 0.04
CA GLY A 605 -38.26 4.09 -0.31
C GLY A 605 -39.37 3.75 -1.31
N ASP A 606 -40.30 4.67 -1.54
CA ASP A 606 -41.39 4.62 -2.53
C ASP A 606 -41.00 5.12 -3.93
N CYS A 607 -39.80 5.69 -4.10
CA CYS A 607 -39.31 6.16 -5.39
C CYS A 607 -39.26 5.02 -6.42
N SER A 608 -39.96 5.21 -7.54
CA SER A 608 -40.09 4.19 -8.59
C SER A 608 -39.00 4.22 -9.65
N ASP A 609 -38.21 5.30 -9.72
CA ASP A 609 -37.19 5.51 -10.76
C ASP A 609 -36.15 4.36 -10.75
N PRO A 610 -35.83 3.78 -11.92
CA PRO A 610 -34.96 2.63 -12.01
C PRO A 610 -33.51 2.90 -11.55
N ALA A 611 -33.04 4.16 -11.52
CA ALA A 611 -31.70 4.49 -11.04
C ALA A 611 -31.51 4.19 -9.54
N HIS A 612 -32.60 4.14 -8.77
CA HIS A 612 -32.58 3.86 -7.34
C HIS A 612 -32.80 2.38 -7.00
N ARG A 613 -32.83 1.50 -8.00
CA ARG A 613 -32.93 0.05 -7.80
C ARG A 613 -31.55 -0.59 -7.89
N ALA A 614 -31.28 -1.54 -7.00
CA ALA A 614 -30.06 -2.33 -7.05
C ALA A 614 -30.33 -3.67 -7.77
N ARG A 615 -29.26 -4.25 -8.31
CA ARG A 615 -29.28 -5.60 -8.88
C ARG A 615 -28.16 -6.42 -8.25
N ARG A 616 -28.50 -7.60 -7.75
CA ARG A 616 -27.52 -8.56 -7.19
C ARG A 616 -26.77 -9.30 -8.30
N PRO A 617 -25.64 -9.97 -7.99
CA PRO A 617 -24.88 -10.75 -8.97
C PRO A 617 -25.68 -11.86 -9.66
N ASP A 618 -26.62 -12.48 -8.95
CA ASP A 618 -27.54 -13.50 -9.47
C ASP A 618 -28.61 -12.93 -10.43
N GLY A 619 -28.64 -11.61 -10.60
CA GLY A 619 -29.56 -10.90 -11.45
C GLY A 619 -30.85 -10.43 -10.77
N THR A 620 -31.07 -10.78 -9.49
CA THR A 620 -32.27 -10.38 -8.74
C THR A 620 -32.29 -8.87 -8.50
N HIS A 621 -33.48 -8.27 -8.67
CA HIS A 621 -33.70 -6.84 -8.43
C HIS A 621 -34.10 -6.59 -6.97
N VAL A 622 -33.55 -5.52 -6.41
CA VAL A 622 -33.81 -5.10 -5.03
C VAL A 622 -34.44 -3.71 -5.06
N THR A 623 -35.59 -3.59 -4.39
CA THR A 623 -36.31 -2.32 -4.26
C THR A 623 -35.53 -1.33 -3.39
N LEU A 624 -35.78 -0.04 -3.58
CA LEU A 624 -35.14 1.00 -2.78
C LEU A 624 -35.51 0.87 -1.29
N SER A 625 -36.76 0.56 -0.95
CA SER A 625 -37.18 0.30 0.43
C SER A 625 -36.37 -0.84 1.08
N HIS A 626 -36.15 -1.96 0.37
CA HIS A 626 -35.33 -3.05 0.90
C HIS A 626 -33.85 -2.65 1.05
N TRP A 627 -33.31 -1.89 0.10
CA TRP A 627 -31.96 -1.32 0.19
C TRP A 627 -31.82 -0.43 1.42
N GLN A 628 -32.76 0.51 1.62
CA GLN A 628 -32.77 1.41 2.76
C GLN A 628 -32.91 0.66 4.07
N GLY A 629 -33.75 -0.38 4.14
CA GLY A 629 -33.86 -1.22 5.33
C GLY A 629 -32.55 -1.93 5.71
N LYS A 630 -31.78 -2.40 4.73
CA LYS A 630 -30.45 -3.01 4.97
C LYS A 630 -29.44 -2.01 5.52
N TRP A 631 -29.36 -0.82 4.94
CA TRP A 631 -28.49 0.24 5.42
C TRP A 631 -28.93 0.79 6.78
N HIS A 632 -30.24 0.91 7.02
CA HIS A 632 -30.79 1.32 8.31
C HIS A 632 -30.35 0.38 9.43
N HIS A 633 -30.38 -0.94 9.18
CA HIS A 633 -29.92 -1.93 10.15
C HIS A 633 -28.45 -1.74 10.53
N LEU A 634 -27.57 -1.50 9.55
CA LEU A 634 -26.17 -1.16 9.79
C LEU A 634 -26.03 0.15 10.59
N LEU A 635 -26.69 1.22 10.15
CA LEU A 635 -26.57 2.55 10.76
C LEU A 635 -27.08 2.59 12.21
N ARG A 636 -28.11 1.81 12.56
CA ARG A 636 -28.57 1.66 13.95
C ARG A 636 -27.55 0.98 14.86
N ALA A 637 -26.70 0.12 14.29
CA ALA A 637 -25.61 -0.53 15.02
C ALA A 637 -24.38 0.38 15.19
N CYS A 638 -24.29 1.48 14.43
CA CYS A 638 -23.21 2.44 14.55
C CYS A 638 -23.29 3.21 15.88
N VAL A 639 -22.13 3.43 16.50
CA VAL A 639 -22.00 4.33 17.67
C VAL A 639 -22.08 5.80 17.24
N GLU A 640 -21.59 6.11 16.03
CA GLU A 640 -21.63 7.45 15.43
C GLU A 640 -21.90 7.35 13.92
N VAL A 641 -22.72 8.28 13.39
CA VAL A 641 -22.88 8.53 11.95
C VAL A 641 -22.40 9.95 11.63
N THR A 642 -21.22 10.07 11.06
CA THR A 642 -20.59 11.37 10.78
C THR A 642 -21.06 11.93 9.44
N VAL A 643 -21.57 13.18 9.46
CA VAL A 643 -21.94 13.95 8.26
C VAL A 643 -21.09 15.21 8.12
N PHE A 644 -20.86 15.63 6.89
CA PHE A 644 -19.96 16.74 6.55
C PHE A 644 -20.68 18.03 6.11
N SER A 645 -22.01 18.01 6.05
CA SER A 645 -22.89 19.15 5.73
C SER A 645 -24.26 18.99 6.38
N ASP A 646 -25.00 20.09 6.52
CA ASP A 646 -26.37 20.03 7.05
C ASP A 646 -27.32 19.38 6.02
N SER A 647 -27.07 19.55 4.73
CA SER A 647 -27.81 18.90 3.65
C SER A 647 -27.67 17.38 3.72
N SER A 648 -26.46 16.85 3.95
CA SER A 648 -26.27 15.41 4.18
C SER A 648 -27.07 14.92 5.39
N ARG A 649 -27.10 15.70 6.48
CA ARG A 649 -27.89 15.40 7.68
C ARG A 649 -29.39 15.35 7.35
N GLN A 650 -29.90 16.36 6.65
CA GLN A 650 -31.31 16.44 6.27
C GLN A 650 -31.72 15.28 5.35
N HIS A 651 -30.89 14.93 4.36
CA HIS A 651 -31.16 13.78 3.48
C HIS A 651 -31.21 12.47 4.25
N LEU A 652 -30.31 12.26 5.22
CA LEU A 652 -30.38 11.08 6.07
C LEU A 652 -31.62 11.06 6.95
N LEU A 653 -31.95 12.17 7.62
CA LEU A 653 -33.12 12.25 8.50
C LEU A 653 -34.46 12.08 7.77
N GLN A 654 -34.51 12.43 6.48
CA GLN A 654 -35.69 12.19 5.64
C GLN A 654 -35.96 10.71 5.37
N VAL A 655 -34.95 9.85 5.53
CA VAL A 655 -35.03 8.39 5.29
C VAL A 655 -34.97 7.61 6.62
N TYR A 656 -34.13 8.06 7.54
CA TYR A 656 -33.83 7.43 8.82
C TYR A 656 -34.00 8.42 9.99
N PRO A 657 -35.24 8.87 10.29
CA PRO A 657 -35.48 9.91 11.29
C PRO A 657 -35.07 9.50 12.72
N ASP A 658 -35.09 8.20 13.04
CA ASP A 658 -34.69 7.66 14.34
C ASP A 658 -33.18 7.72 14.61
N LEU A 659 -32.36 8.05 13.60
CA LEU A 659 -30.92 8.21 13.75
C LEU A 659 -30.49 9.61 14.23
N ALA A 660 -31.43 10.52 14.52
CA ALA A 660 -31.14 11.93 14.80
C ALA A 660 -30.09 12.16 15.90
N GLU A 661 -30.12 11.37 16.98
CA GLU A 661 -29.18 11.47 18.09
C GLU A 661 -27.80 10.88 17.79
N ARG A 662 -27.69 10.01 16.76
CA ARG A 662 -26.43 9.37 16.34
C ARG A 662 -25.68 10.16 15.27
N ILE A 663 -26.37 11.08 14.59
CA ILE A 663 -25.77 11.87 13.52
C ILE A 663 -24.97 13.02 14.10
N VAL A 664 -23.65 13.00 13.87
CA VAL A 664 -22.72 14.01 14.33
C VAL A 664 -22.19 14.80 13.14
N TYR A 665 -22.32 16.13 13.19
CA TYR A 665 -21.78 17.03 12.18
C TYR A 665 -20.29 17.30 12.46
N ARG A 666 -19.41 16.87 11.55
CA ARG A 666 -17.97 17.16 11.60
C ARG A 666 -17.52 17.62 10.22
N PRO A 667 -17.45 18.93 9.93
CA PRO A 667 -17.00 19.41 8.62
C PRO A 667 -15.53 19.00 8.38
N HIS A 668 -15.18 18.71 7.13
CA HIS A 668 -13.77 18.51 6.77
C HIS A 668 -12.99 19.82 6.93
N ALA A 669 -11.82 19.76 7.54
CA ALA A 669 -10.89 20.88 7.57
C ALA A 669 -10.38 21.19 6.16
N ALA A 670 -10.13 22.46 5.86
CA ALA A 670 -9.49 22.86 4.62
C ALA A 670 -8.07 22.27 4.58
N VAL A 671 -7.83 21.36 3.63
CA VAL A 671 -6.58 20.58 3.53
C VAL A 671 -5.39 21.47 3.13
N VAL A 672 -5.64 22.64 2.52
CA VAL A 672 -4.59 23.54 2.03
C VAL A 672 -4.97 24.99 2.28
N ARG A 673 -4.05 25.78 2.82
CA ARG A 673 -4.17 27.22 2.94
C ARG A 673 -3.80 27.87 1.60
N ILE A 674 -4.81 28.32 0.87
CA ILE A 674 -4.60 29.05 -0.39
C ILE A 674 -4.53 30.55 -0.08
N GLU A 675 -3.47 31.20 -0.56
CA GLU A 675 -3.34 32.65 -0.40
C GLU A 675 -4.40 33.39 -1.23
N ARG A 676 -5.06 34.37 -0.61
CA ARG A 676 -6.11 35.16 -1.27
C ARG A 676 -5.53 35.96 -2.43
N MET A 677 -6.25 35.97 -3.54
CA MET A 677 -5.95 36.76 -4.71
C MET A 677 -6.63 38.13 -4.62
N LEU A 678 -5.94 39.16 -5.09
CA LEU A 678 -6.60 40.43 -5.39
C LEU A 678 -7.41 40.26 -6.69
N PRO A 679 -8.64 40.77 -6.78
CA PRO A 679 -9.42 40.72 -8.01
C PRO A 679 -8.63 41.36 -9.17
N PRO A 680 -8.48 40.69 -10.32
CA PRO A 680 -7.80 41.29 -11.46
C PRO A 680 -8.52 42.56 -11.90
N THR A 681 -7.79 43.65 -12.16
CA THR A 681 -8.28 44.85 -12.86
C THR A 681 -8.48 44.53 -14.35
N ALA A 682 -9.49 43.73 -14.67
CA ALA A 682 -9.78 43.33 -16.04
C ALA A 682 -10.62 44.40 -16.77
N THR A 683 -10.13 44.90 -17.91
CA THR A 683 -10.82 45.86 -18.80
C THR A 683 -11.74 45.19 -19.83
N GLY A 684 -11.97 43.87 -19.73
CA GLY A 684 -12.79 43.04 -20.63
C GLY A 684 -13.64 41.99 -19.88
N PRO A 685 -14.29 41.04 -20.58
CA PRO A 685 -15.29 40.14 -19.98
C PRO A 685 -14.73 39.11 -18.97
N GLY A 686 -13.41 39.05 -18.76
CA GLY A 686 -12.77 38.18 -17.77
C GLY A 686 -12.62 36.70 -18.19
N THR A 687 -12.18 35.87 -17.24
CA THR A 687 -12.07 34.41 -17.39
C THR A 687 -12.80 33.71 -16.24
N LEU A 688 -13.74 32.83 -16.58
CA LEU A 688 -14.43 31.94 -15.67
C LEU A 688 -13.64 30.63 -15.53
N GLY A 689 -13.11 30.38 -14.33
CA GLY A 689 -12.40 29.17 -13.99
C GLY A 689 -13.32 28.08 -13.42
N VAL A 690 -12.99 26.83 -13.67
CA VAL A 690 -13.55 25.66 -12.98
C VAL A 690 -12.39 24.77 -12.54
N LEU A 691 -12.43 24.22 -11.33
CA LEU A 691 -11.43 23.32 -10.79
C LEU A 691 -11.97 21.88 -10.74
N GLY A 692 -11.06 20.91 -10.82
CA GLY A 692 -11.34 19.51 -10.52
C GLY A 692 -11.75 18.66 -11.72
N ASN A 693 -12.02 17.39 -11.44
CA ASN A 693 -12.39 16.41 -12.47
C ASN A 693 -13.90 16.38 -12.67
N LEU A 694 -14.38 16.82 -13.83
CA LEU A 694 -15.81 16.92 -14.14
C LEU A 694 -16.32 15.67 -14.86
N ASN A 695 -17.40 15.11 -14.35
CA ASN A 695 -18.22 14.09 -15.00
C ASN A 695 -19.66 14.62 -15.15
N ARG A 696 -20.62 13.76 -15.52
CA ARG A 696 -22.01 14.17 -15.73
C ARG A 696 -22.59 14.89 -14.51
N GLN A 697 -22.51 14.25 -13.33
CA GLN A 697 -23.08 14.76 -12.09
C GLN A 697 -22.37 16.03 -11.59
N LYS A 698 -21.06 16.16 -11.85
CA LYS A 698 -20.31 17.39 -11.55
C LYS A 698 -20.50 18.48 -12.60
N GLY A 699 -21.44 18.35 -13.54
CA GLY A 699 -21.83 19.43 -14.44
C GLY A 699 -21.00 19.57 -15.71
N ALA A 700 -20.34 18.50 -16.19
CA ALA A 700 -19.58 18.56 -17.45
C ALA A 700 -20.45 19.05 -18.64
N ALA A 701 -21.71 18.59 -18.72
CA ALA A 701 -22.67 19.03 -19.73
C ALA A 701 -22.99 20.54 -19.60
N VAL A 702 -23.24 21.00 -18.37
CA VAL A 702 -23.55 22.39 -18.05
C VAL A 702 -22.39 23.30 -18.45
N LEU A 703 -21.15 22.95 -18.08
CA LEU A 703 -19.96 23.73 -18.44
C LEU A 703 -19.76 23.81 -19.95
N CYS A 704 -19.89 22.69 -20.67
CA CYS A 704 -19.75 22.69 -22.13
C CYS A 704 -20.80 23.59 -22.81
N ALA A 705 -22.07 23.47 -22.41
CA ALA A 705 -23.14 24.28 -22.98
C ALA A 705 -22.99 25.77 -22.62
N LEU A 706 -22.61 26.08 -21.38
CA LEU A 706 -22.36 27.44 -20.91
C LEU A 706 -21.20 28.08 -21.66
N SER A 707 -20.07 27.39 -21.79
CA SER A 707 -18.90 27.87 -22.55
C SER A 707 -19.26 28.22 -24.00
N ALA A 708 -20.06 27.37 -24.67
CA ALA A 708 -20.49 27.61 -26.05
C ALA A 708 -21.49 28.78 -26.18
N ARG A 709 -22.30 29.06 -25.14
CA ARG A 709 -23.19 30.23 -25.12
C ARG A 709 -22.43 31.52 -24.81
N LEU A 710 -21.55 31.50 -23.81
CA LEU A 710 -20.69 32.64 -23.45
C LEU A 710 -19.84 33.11 -24.63
N ALA A 711 -19.22 32.18 -25.36
CA ALA A 711 -18.41 32.50 -26.53
C ALA A 711 -19.21 33.19 -27.65
N ARG A 712 -20.49 32.84 -27.82
CA ARG A 712 -21.38 33.48 -28.82
C ARG A 712 -21.86 34.86 -28.41
N GLN A 713 -21.93 35.15 -27.11
CA GLN A 713 -22.44 36.40 -26.56
C GLN A 713 -21.33 37.38 -26.13
N GLY A 714 -20.06 37.08 -26.43
CA GLY A 714 -18.93 37.91 -26.01
C GLY A 714 -18.68 37.92 -24.48
N GLY A 715 -19.13 36.88 -23.77
CA GLY A 715 -18.94 36.71 -22.33
C GLY A 715 -17.53 36.24 -21.94
N PRO A 716 -17.28 35.96 -20.64
CA PRO A 716 -15.98 35.48 -20.14
C PRO A 716 -15.47 34.25 -20.89
N ARG A 717 -14.14 34.18 -21.03
CA ARG A 717 -13.46 32.96 -21.47
C ARG A 717 -13.63 31.87 -20.41
N THR A 718 -13.68 30.61 -20.81
CA THR A 718 -13.83 29.50 -19.85
C THR A 718 -12.59 28.63 -19.81
N VAL A 719 -12.11 28.32 -18.61
CA VAL A 719 -10.99 27.38 -18.37
C VAL A 719 -11.38 26.33 -17.34
N LEU A 720 -11.10 25.05 -17.64
CA LEU A 720 -11.16 23.95 -16.70
C LEU A 720 -9.74 23.56 -16.29
N ILE A 721 -9.42 23.79 -15.01
CA ILE A 721 -8.21 23.33 -14.34
C ILE A 721 -8.52 21.99 -13.69
N GLY A 722 -8.22 20.92 -14.42
CA GLY A 722 -8.63 19.55 -14.11
C GLY A 722 -8.94 18.79 -15.38
N ASN A 723 -9.55 17.61 -15.24
CA ASN A 723 -9.92 16.76 -16.37
C ASN A 723 -11.44 16.77 -16.60
N MET A 724 -11.86 16.51 -17.83
CA MET A 724 -13.27 16.32 -18.17
C MET A 724 -13.49 14.86 -18.57
N ASP A 725 -14.64 14.30 -18.16
CA ASP A 725 -15.06 12.98 -18.60
C ASP A 725 -15.10 12.96 -20.14
N PRO A 726 -14.32 12.09 -20.78
CA PRO A 726 -14.22 12.09 -22.23
C PRO A 726 -15.53 11.73 -22.96
N ALA A 727 -16.56 11.29 -22.24
CA ALA A 727 -17.90 11.15 -22.79
C ALA A 727 -18.49 12.48 -23.30
N PHE A 728 -17.96 13.63 -22.87
CA PHE A 728 -18.42 14.95 -23.26
C PHE A 728 -17.51 15.57 -24.32
N SER A 729 -18.11 16.05 -25.40
CA SER A 729 -17.40 16.78 -26.45
C SER A 729 -17.11 18.20 -25.98
N ARG A 730 -15.83 18.48 -25.69
CA ARG A 730 -15.35 19.81 -25.29
C ARG A 730 -15.54 20.81 -26.44
N PRO A 731 -16.21 21.96 -26.23
CA PRO A 731 -16.27 23.01 -27.24
C PRO A 731 -14.90 23.70 -27.38
N PRO A 732 -14.54 24.23 -28.56
CA PRO A 732 -13.28 24.95 -28.75
C PRO A 732 -13.08 26.13 -27.78
N SER A 733 -14.17 26.73 -27.32
CA SER A 733 -14.21 27.83 -26.36
C SER A 733 -13.79 27.47 -24.94
N LEU A 734 -13.80 26.18 -24.57
CA LEU A 734 -13.40 25.72 -23.24
C LEU A 734 -11.94 25.28 -23.25
N LYS A 735 -11.07 26.03 -22.58
CA LYS A 735 -9.67 25.65 -22.39
C LYS A 735 -9.55 24.58 -21.32
N LEU A 736 -8.76 23.53 -21.57
CA LEU A 736 -8.51 22.44 -20.63
C LEU A 736 -7.03 22.49 -20.20
N HIS A 737 -6.77 22.53 -18.90
CA HIS A 737 -5.42 22.45 -18.34
C HIS A 737 -4.94 21.00 -18.20
N GLY A 738 -5.78 20.13 -17.60
CA GLY A 738 -5.40 18.79 -17.15
C GLY A 738 -5.19 18.74 -15.63
N THR A 739 -4.54 17.67 -15.16
CA THR A 739 -4.23 17.45 -13.73
C THR A 739 -3.41 18.61 -13.16
N TYR A 740 -3.63 18.94 -11.88
CA TYR A 740 -2.97 20.03 -11.17
C TYR A 740 -2.68 19.61 -9.72
N ASP A 741 -1.69 20.24 -9.10
CA ASP A 741 -1.47 20.17 -7.65
C ASP A 741 -2.30 21.27 -6.95
N ARG A 742 -2.80 20.97 -5.75
CA ARG A 742 -3.57 21.94 -4.95
C ARG A 742 -2.74 23.17 -4.58
N ALA A 743 -1.42 23.00 -4.41
CA ALA A 743 -0.51 24.13 -4.17
C ALA A 743 -0.46 25.11 -5.37
N ASP A 744 -0.71 24.63 -6.58
CA ASP A 744 -0.63 25.43 -7.81
C ASP A 744 -1.91 26.21 -8.13
N ILE A 745 -3.00 26.03 -7.36
CA ILE A 745 -4.31 26.62 -7.67
C ILE A 745 -4.22 28.14 -7.89
N ARG A 746 -3.51 28.84 -7.00
CA ARG A 746 -3.27 30.29 -7.13
C ARG A 746 -2.51 30.62 -8.42
N HIS A 747 -1.38 29.98 -8.65
CA HIS A 747 -0.54 30.25 -9.82
C HIS A 747 -1.29 29.97 -11.13
N LEU A 748 -2.09 28.91 -11.18
CA LEU A 748 -2.90 28.57 -12.34
C LEU A 748 -4.04 29.58 -12.56
N ALA A 749 -4.67 30.06 -11.49
CA ALA A 749 -5.66 31.11 -11.57
C ALA A 749 -5.07 32.42 -12.15
N GLU A 750 -3.88 32.83 -11.68
CA GLU A 750 -3.13 33.99 -12.20
C GLU A 750 -2.76 33.77 -13.68
N ARG A 751 -2.18 32.61 -14.02
CA ARG A 751 -1.77 32.25 -15.39
C ARG A 751 -2.90 32.32 -16.41
N TYR A 752 -4.12 31.91 -16.01
CA TYR A 752 -5.29 31.95 -16.89
C TYR A 752 -6.10 33.25 -16.76
N GLY A 753 -5.68 34.16 -15.88
CA GLY A 753 -6.39 35.42 -15.61
C GLY A 753 -7.81 35.18 -15.11
N VAL A 754 -8.00 34.19 -14.23
CA VAL A 754 -9.30 33.84 -13.66
C VAL A 754 -9.83 35.01 -12.84
N THR A 755 -11.03 35.48 -13.18
CA THR A 755 -11.72 36.59 -12.50
C THR A 755 -12.88 36.11 -11.64
N ALA A 756 -13.40 34.92 -11.90
CA ALA A 756 -14.43 34.26 -11.10
C ALA A 756 -14.36 32.74 -11.28
N TRP A 757 -14.89 32.00 -10.31
CA TRP A 757 -15.00 30.55 -10.35
C TRP A 757 -16.44 30.10 -10.57
N LEU A 758 -16.60 28.91 -11.14
CA LEU A 758 -17.88 28.22 -11.27
C LEU A 758 -17.80 26.81 -10.68
N VAL A 759 -18.80 26.46 -9.86
CA VAL A 759 -19.12 25.11 -9.40
C VAL A 759 -20.36 24.62 -10.19
N PRO A 760 -20.19 23.89 -11.30
CA PRO A 760 -21.29 23.50 -12.17
C PRO A 760 -22.07 22.25 -11.69
N SER A 761 -21.79 21.78 -10.48
CA SER A 761 -22.30 20.50 -9.94
C SER A 761 -23.83 20.49 -9.82
N ILE A 762 -24.48 19.47 -10.39
CA ILE A 762 -25.96 19.35 -10.48
C ILE A 762 -26.55 18.28 -9.55
N TRP A 763 -25.76 17.82 -8.57
CA TRP A 763 -26.16 16.85 -7.57
C TRP A 763 -25.82 17.42 -6.20
N PRO A 764 -26.54 17.06 -5.13
CA PRO A 764 -26.17 17.49 -3.80
C PRO A 764 -24.85 16.81 -3.43
N GLU A 765 -23.74 17.54 -3.30
CA GLU A 765 -22.51 16.95 -2.77
C GLU A 765 -22.64 16.78 -1.25
N THR A 766 -22.01 15.74 -0.70
CA THR A 766 -21.95 15.53 0.76
C THR A 766 -20.95 16.47 1.42
N PHE A 767 -19.86 16.76 0.69
CA PHE A 767 -18.86 17.81 0.93
C PHE A 767 -18.13 18.11 -0.37
N SER A 768 -17.73 19.38 -0.58
CA SER A 768 -17.07 19.81 -1.82
C SER A 768 -15.72 20.48 -1.54
N PHE A 769 -14.62 19.71 -1.58
CA PHE A 769 -13.26 20.24 -1.43
C PHE A 769 -12.97 21.35 -2.44
N VAL A 770 -13.35 21.11 -3.70
CA VAL A 770 -13.14 22.04 -4.80
C VAL A 770 -13.85 23.38 -4.56
N THR A 771 -15.07 23.35 -4.02
CA THR A 771 -15.79 24.60 -3.69
C THR A 771 -15.04 25.41 -2.63
N HIS A 772 -14.52 24.76 -1.59
CA HIS A 772 -13.72 25.42 -0.56
C HIS A 772 -12.39 25.95 -1.11
N GLU A 773 -11.74 25.21 -2.00
CA GLU A 773 -10.51 25.63 -2.69
C GLU A 773 -10.73 26.87 -3.56
N MET A 774 -11.84 26.93 -4.31
CA MET A 774 -12.23 28.12 -5.08
C MET A 774 -12.55 29.31 -4.17
N LEU A 775 -13.28 29.09 -3.09
CA LEU A 775 -13.64 30.15 -2.13
C LEU A 775 -12.40 30.71 -1.44
N ALA A 776 -11.42 29.88 -1.12
CA ALA A 776 -10.18 30.27 -0.48
C ALA A 776 -9.32 31.22 -1.33
N THR A 777 -9.48 31.21 -2.67
CA THR A 777 -8.78 32.19 -3.53
C THR A 777 -9.29 33.62 -3.34
N GLY A 778 -10.44 33.83 -2.70
CA GLY A 778 -11.06 35.15 -2.50
C GLY A 778 -11.77 35.73 -3.74
N LEU A 779 -11.79 35.02 -4.87
CA LEU A 779 -12.53 35.44 -6.07
C LEU A 779 -14.02 35.08 -5.95
N PRO A 780 -14.92 35.77 -6.67
CA PRO A 780 -16.33 35.38 -6.71
C PRO A 780 -16.52 33.94 -7.19
N VAL A 781 -17.32 33.15 -6.49
CA VAL A 781 -17.61 31.76 -6.83
C VAL A 781 -19.11 31.60 -7.08
N TYR A 782 -19.48 31.24 -8.29
CA TYR A 782 -20.87 30.94 -8.67
C TYR A 782 -21.12 29.44 -8.59
N GLY A 783 -22.30 29.02 -8.16
CA GLY A 783 -22.69 27.61 -8.24
C GLY A 783 -24.11 27.38 -7.79
N PHE A 784 -24.65 26.20 -8.07
CA PHE A 784 -26.02 25.87 -7.70
C PHE A 784 -26.18 25.74 -6.19
N ASP A 785 -27.28 26.28 -5.68
CA ASP A 785 -27.75 26.12 -4.31
C ASP A 785 -28.36 24.72 -4.14
N ILE A 786 -27.48 23.75 -3.99
CA ILE A 786 -27.83 22.36 -3.76
C ILE A 786 -26.69 21.70 -2.97
N GLY A 787 -27.03 20.84 -2.01
CA GLY A 787 -26.04 20.10 -1.24
C GLY A 787 -25.07 20.94 -0.41
N ALA A 788 -23.95 20.32 -0.05
CA ALA A 788 -22.87 20.95 0.68
C ALA A 788 -22.20 22.09 -0.09
N GLN A 789 -22.15 22.03 -1.42
CA GLN A 789 -21.60 23.13 -2.21
C GLN A 789 -22.46 24.38 -2.09
N GLY A 790 -23.80 24.25 -2.10
CA GLY A 790 -24.72 25.38 -1.91
C GLY A 790 -24.56 26.01 -0.53
N GLU A 791 -24.45 25.18 0.52
CA GLU A 791 -24.16 25.65 1.88
C GLU A 791 -22.85 26.43 1.98
N ALA A 792 -21.78 25.92 1.38
CA ALA A 792 -20.48 26.58 1.38
C ALA A 792 -20.55 27.95 0.67
N LEU A 793 -21.27 28.02 -0.46
CA LEU A 793 -21.48 29.27 -1.19
C LEU A 793 -22.29 30.28 -0.38
N ARG A 794 -23.37 29.87 0.32
CA ARG A 794 -24.16 30.77 1.17
C ARG A 794 -23.38 31.33 2.36
N ARG A 795 -22.48 30.52 2.94
CA ARG A 795 -21.71 30.89 4.13
C ARG A 795 -20.52 31.78 3.81
N ALA A 796 -20.00 31.73 2.60
CA ALA A 796 -18.80 32.47 2.22
C ALA A 796 -19.11 33.87 1.68
N PRO A 797 -18.35 34.91 2.05
CA PRO A 797 -18.60 36.28 1.62
C PRO A 797 -18.44 36.50 0.11
N ASN A 798 -17.65 35.66 -0.56
CA ASN A 798 -17.43 35.65 -2.01
C ASN A 798 -18.19 34.53 -2.73
N GLY A 799 -19.11 33.84 -2.05
CA GLY A 799 -19.95 32.79 -2.64
C GLY A 799 -21.28 33.34 -3.17
N ILE A 800 -21.70 32.85 -4.34
CA ILE A 800 -22.93 33.26 -5.03
C ILE A 800 -23.73 32.00 -5.32
N ALA A 801 -24.67 31.69 -4.43
CA ALA A 801 -25.57 30.54 -4.53
C ALA A 801 -26.71 30.85 -5.52
N VAL A 802 -26.75 30.09 -6.62
CA VAL A 802 -27.72 30.22 -7.71
C VAL A 802 -28.85 29.22 -7.50
N PRO A 803 -30.14 29.61 -7.53
CA PRO A 803 -31.24 28.68 -7.35
C PRO A 803 -31.14 27.46 -8.29
N PHE A 804 -31.33 26.26 -7.74
CA PHE A 804 -31.36 25.03 -8.50
C PHE A 804 -32.80 24.61 -8.77
N ASP A 805 -33.17 24.57 -10.05
CA ASP A 805 -34.45 24.03 -10.52
C ASP A 805 -34.19 22.75 -11.33
N PRO A 806 -34.65 21.56 -10.90
CA PRO A 806 -34.47 20.30 -11.62
C PRO A 806 -34.95 20.33 -13.08
N ASP A 807 -36.00 21.09 -13.37
CA ASP A 807 -36.65 21.16 -14.68
C ASP A 807 -36.28 22.42 -15.49
N GLY A 808 -35.50 23.32 -14.89
CA GLY A 808 -35.08 24.59 -15.48
C GLY A 808 -33.90 24.47 -16.45
N ASP A 809 -33.73 25.48 -17.32
CA ASP A 809 -32.49 25.62 -18.11
C ASP A 809 -31.37 26.14 -17.19
N HIS A 810 -30.65 25.20 -16.58
CA HIS A 810 -29.47 25.43 -15.73
C HIS A 810 -28.45 26.38 -16.36
N VAL A 811 -28.26 26.28 -17.67
CA VAL A 811 -27.28 27.09 -18.39
C VAL A 811 -27.79 28.51 -18.57
N ALA A 812 -29.07 28.70 -18.89
CA ALA A 812 -29.67 30.03 -18.98
C ALA A 812 -29.67 30.75 -17.62
N THR A 813 -29.94 30.01 -16.55
CA THR A 813 -29.93 30.52 -15.17
C THR A 813 -28.52 31.00 -14.78
N LEU A 814 -27.50 30.16 -14.96
CA LEU A 814 -26.11 30.55 -14.71
C LEU A 814 -25.67 31.73 -15.58
N LEU A 815 -26.05 31.73 -16.85
CA LEU A 815 -25.72 32.81 -17.78
C LEU A 815 -26.32 34.14 -17.30
N GLY A 816 -27.59 34.16 -16.92
CA GLY A 816 -28.26 35.36 -16.39
C GLY A 816 -27.59 35.94 -15.15
N VAL A 817 -27.09 35.09 -14.25
CA VAL A 817 -26.38 35.52 -13.04
C VAL A 817 -24.96 36.01 -13.38
N ILE A 818 -24.22 35.29 -14.22
CA ILE A 818 -22.82 35.60 -14.58
C ILE A 818 -22.74 36.87 -15.44
N THR A 819 -23.70 37.13 -16.32
CA THR A 819 -23.69 38.28 -17.24
C THR A 819 -24.63 39.42 -16.82
N GLY A 820 -25.39 39.25 -15.75
CA GLY A 820 -26.38 40.23 -15.29
C GLY A 820 -25.76 41.52 -14.73
N PRO A 821 -26.52 42.63 -14.67
CA PRO A 821 -26.03 43.93 -14.20
C PRO A 821 -25.53 43.95 -12.73
N GLY A 822 -25.87 42.94 -11.93
CA GLY A 822 -25.33 42.71 -10.58
C GLY A 822 -23.95 42.03 -10.55
N ALA A 823 -23.49 41.41 -11.65
CA ALA A 823 -22.21 40.68 -11.71
C ALA A 823 -20.97 41.59 -11.62
N ARG A 824 -21.14 42.91 -11.75
CA ARG A 824 -20.07 43.93 -11.71
C ARG A 824 -20.01 44.73 -10.41
N GLN A 825 -21.00 44.62 -9.53
CA GLN A 825 -20.94 45.26 -8.22
C GLN A 825 -20.30 44.29 -7.24
N GLY A 826 -19.02 44.51 -6.95
CA GLY A 826 -18.32 43.82 -5.89
C GLY A 826 -19.13 43.90 -4.60
N ILE A 827 -19.32 42.74 -3.98
CA ILE A 827 -19.85 42.61 -2.62
C ILE A 827 -19.00 43.54 -1.73
N PRO A 828 -19.59 44.40 -0.89
CA PRO A 828 -18.82 45.31 -0.05
C PRO A 828 -17.91 44.46 0.84
N ILE A 829 -16.61 44.70 0.75
CA ILE A 829 -15.64 44.22 1.74
C ILE A 829 -15.99 44.99 3.01
N ASN A 830 -16.81 44.42 3.89
CA ASN A 830 -16.90 44.92 5.25
C ASN A 830 -15.51 44.75 5.87
N ALA A 831 -14.85 45.87 6.15
CA ALA A 831 -13.51 45.93 6.71
C ALA A 831 -13.43 45.49 8.19
N ASP A 832 -14.56 45.15 8.81
CA ASP A 832 -14.66 44.81 10.23
C ASP A 832 -15.10 43.35 10.46
N THR A 833 -14.20 42.39 10.21
CA THR A 833 -14.21 41.11 10.94
C THR A 833 -12.78 40.54 10.90
N ARG A 834 -11.90 41.08 11.75
CA ARG A 834 -10.58 40.51 12.03
C ARG A 834 -10.60 39.46 13.16
N GLU A 835 -11.77 39.10 13.68
CA GLU A 835 -11.87 38.38 14.97
C GLU A 835 -12.71 37.08 14.98
N ALA A 836 -12.98 36.46 13.83
CA ALA A 836 -13.66 35.15 13.84
C ALA A 836 -13.03 34.18 12.82
N ALA A 837 -11.85 33.67 13.15
CA ALA A 837 -11.26 32.47 12.55
C ALA A 837 -10.29 31.84 13.56
N GLU A 838 -10.86 31.19 14.57
CA GLU A 838 -10.27 30.07 15.31
C GLU A 838 -11.12 28.81 15.05
#